data_AF-A0A397GSJ7-F1
#
_entry.id   AF-A0A397GSJ7-F1
#
_cell.length_a   1.000
_cell.length_b   1.000
_cell.length_c   1.000
_cell.angle_alpha   90.00
_cell.angle_beta   90.00
_cell.angle_gamma   90.00
#
_symmetry.space_group_name_H-M   'P 1'
#
loop_
_entity.id
_entity.type
_entity.pdbx_description
1 polymer ?
#
loop_
_entity_poly.entity_id
_entity_poly.type
_entity_poly.pdbx_seq_one_letter_code
_entity_poly.pdbx_strand_id
1 'polypeptide(L)'
;MMSSVNVQNSILLVGLTIVASAILYIIRAAKKPFGRQSIPGPHLHFGTRMLMFLQIHFFHTVPEFTKFWCQHYGDIVGVWMNGGYTIVTCDAEFSQKILAGTESKNFIIRMGNNDGLKAIRMYKKGIIWNNDVTKWNLQRHIFQSGLSSDIRRKASIVARDVTRQEIHRIKTSARKDNNVPTVDLLNVLRHITLAVVLDVAFGIKLDRERSEILIDCIVNYFKAWEFFLLKPRFIWPLFPFHVYRHQKAVLKLQEEIRSLALNLNTQASPFLQNLYNNDLTTEEIHQSILEMILAGTDTSSVSLYYTFLLLTENRKIEHQLLDSSNDLFTEAVLREGMRLMPVGPVIIRKALADCEISGIHIKEGTNIVIQLALQNRHPKWFDDPLSFDPQRFERNENLIALSAPMGLGPKSCVGQHFAMVEMKPVISELLAAFKFERINATNSIIDTKTKWDIAQQPLVNEILIALPRKKIVLVGAHSVGKTTLANLIASRMNAVLISETARTVMKKMKLSPELLRKYPQKSLDFQASIIQHQFEKEGQIKHELAILDRCSLDALVYAKTFCEKWEKLLEMPETCQCIEHYKKSDDYIIFLIEPQMTCLKDDGVRMMSKDYDDWKAFSERFKDIMNLYEIKFHVLEELDLNMRFTKVFQTLFDL
;
A
#
# COMPACT_ATOMS: atom_id res chain seq x y z
N MET A 1 26.93 -37.25 34.61
CA MET A 1 27.91 -36.16 34.84
C MET A 1 28.99 -36.06 33.77
N MET A 2 29.54 -37.16 33.21
CA MET A 2 30.54 -37.05 32.11
C MET A 2 29.96 -36.53 30.77
N SER A 3 28.66 -36.73 30.50
CA SER A 3 28.00 -36.21 29.29
C SER A 3 27.78 -34.69 29.30
N SER A 4 27.52 -34.08 30.46
CA SER A 4 27.32 -32.63 30.59
C SER A 4 28.63 -31.84 30.50
N VAL A 5 29.73 -32.41 31.01
CA VAL A 5 31.08 -31.81 30.92
C VAL A 5 31.60 -31.80 29.47
N ASN A 6 31.34 -32.86 28.70
CA ASN A 6 31.69 -32.90 27.27
C ASN A 6 30.88 -31.90 26.44
N VAL A 7 29.61 -31.68 26.77
CA VAL A 7 28.79 -30.66 26.08
C VAL A 7 29.27 -29.25 26.43
N GLN A 8 29.56 -28.96 27.71
CA GLN A 8 30.10 -27.66 28.13
C GLN A 8 31.48 -27.37 27.52
N ASN A 9 32.39 -28.36 27.50
CA ASN A 9 33.70 -28.22 26.88
C ASN A 9 33.60 -28.05 25.36
N SER A 10 32.65 -28.73 24.71
CA SER A 10 32.40 -28.56 23.27
C SER A 10 31.84 -27.18 22.95
N ILE A 11 30.91 -26.65 23.77
CA ILE A 11 30.36 -25.30 23.63
C ILE A 11 31.46 -24.25 23.84
N LEU A 12 32.31 -24.43 24.85
CA LEU A 12 33.45 -23.54 25.12
C LEU A 12 34.46 -23.55 23.97
N LEU A 13 34.79 -24.73 23.43
CA LEU A 13 35.71 -24.90 22.30
C LEU A 13 35.17 -24.26 21.03
N VAL A 14 33.87 -24.42 20.75
CA VAL A 14 33.17 -23.76 19.63
C VAL A 14 33.18 -22.25 19.82
N GLY A 15 32.87 -21.76 21.03
CA GLY A 15 32.95 -20.33 21.36
C GLY A 15 34.36 -19.76 21.16
N LEU A 16 35.40 -20.44 21.64
CA LEU A 16 36.80 -20.04 21.48
C LEU A 16 37.25 -20.06 20.02
N THR A 17 36.85 -21.07 19.22
CA THR A 17 37.17 -21.12 17.79
C THR A 17 36.48 -20.02 17.00
N ILE A 18 35.26 -19.64 17.37
CA ILE A 18 34.56 -18.53 16.73
C ILE A 18 35.19 -17.19 17.10
N VAL A 19 35.54 -16.98 18.37
CA VAL A 19 36.26 -15.78 18.80
C VAL A 19 37.61 -15.71 18.09
N ALA A 20 38.38 -16.80 18.04
CA ALA A 20 39.64 -16.86 17.30
C ALA A 20 39.46 -16.62 15.80
N SER A 21 38.39 -17.14 15.19
CA SER A 21 38.06 -16.93 13.77
C SER A 21 37.62 -15.49 13.49
N ALA A 22 36.86 -14.86 14.39
CA ALA A 22 36.48 -13.45 14.30
C ALA A 22 37.71 -12.55 14.46
N ILE A 23 38.60 -12.85 15.42
CA ILE A 23 39.89 -12.17 15.60
C ILE A 23 40.73 -12.31 14.33
N LEU A 24 40.90 -13.53 13.80
CA LEU A 24 41.65 -13.78 12.56
C LEU A 24 41.02 -13.08 11.35
N TYR A 25 39.70 -13.07 11.24
CA TYR A 25 38.96 -12.37 10.18
C TYR A 25 39.23 -10.87 10.24
N ILE A 26 39.13 -10.26 11.43
CA ILE A 26 39.40 -8.83 11.65
C ILE A 26 40.88 -8.52 11.40
N ILE A 27 41.82 -9.36 11.85
CA ILE A 27 43.27 -9.18 11.63
C ILE A 27 43.60 -9.26 10.13
N ARG A 28 43.09 -10.28 9.42
CA ARG A 28 43.29 -10.44 7.97
C ARG A 28 42.73 -9.25 7.20
N ALA A 29 41.55 -8.79 7.60
CA ALA A 29 40.94 -7.62 6.99
C ALA A 29 41.67 -6.31 7.36
N ALA A 30 42.27 -6.24 8.55
CA ALA A 30 43.06 -5.10 9.02
C ALA A 30 44.43 -4.94 8.35
N LYS A 31 44.97 -6.00 7.73
CA LYS A 31 46.22 -5.95 6.95
C LYS A 31 46.11 -5.15 5.64
N LYS A 32 44.90 -4.73 5.22
CA LYS A 32 44.75 -3.81 4.10
C LYS A 32 45.07 -2.38 4.57
N PRO A 33 46.10 -1.73 4.01
CA PRO A 33 46.51 -0.39 4.43
C PRO A 33 45.46 0.64 4.02
N PHE A 34 44.62 1.04 4.96
CA PHE A 34 43.73 2.18 4.79
C PHE A 34 44.38 3.41 5.42
N GLY A 35 44.78 4.35 4.58
CA GLY A 35 45.21 5.67 5.03
C GLY A 35 44.03 6.38 5.67
N ARG A 36 44.28 7.08 6.79
CA ARG A 36 43.30 7.97 7.42
C ARG A 36 42.82 8.96 6.36
N GLN A 37 41.63 8.75 5.81
CA GLN A 37 40.95 9.76 5.03
C GLN A 37 40.40 10.80 6.00
N SER A 38 40.28 12.06 5.58
CA SER A 38 39.68 13.17 6.32
C SER A 38 38.16 13.02 6.46
N ILE A 39 37.67 11.80 6.68
CA ILE A 39 36.25 11.49 6.87
C ILE A 39 36.00 11.37 8.39
N PRO A 40 34.99 12.06 8.94
CA PRO A 40 34.58 11.88 10.32
C PRO A 40 34.30 10.41 10.66
N GLY A 41 34.58 10.01 11.89
CA GLY A 41 34.27 8.65 12.34
C GLY A 41 35.08 8.20 13.53
N PRO A 42 34.69 7.08 14.15
CA PRO A 42 35.42 6.50 15.26
C PRO A 42 36.82 6.06 14.83
N HIS A 43 37.78 6.11 15.75
CA HIS A 43 39.10 5.56 15.49
C HIS A 43 39.02 4.05 15.28
N LEU A 44 39.36 3.59 14.07
CA LEU A 44 39.27 2.19 13.66
C LEU A 44 40.49 1.37 14.12
N HIS A 45 40.78 1.35 15.42
CA HIS A 45 41.71 0.39 16.03
C HIS A 45 41.07 -1.00 16.16
N PHE A 46 41.85 -2.01 16.59
CA PHE A 46 41.36 -3.38 16.67
C PHE A 46 40.10 -3.54 17.55
N GLY A 47 40.08 -2.91 18.73
CA GLY A 47 38.96 -3.01 19.67
C GLY A 47 37.64 -2.43 19.12
N THR A 48 37.68 -1.27 18.47
CA THR A 48 36.49 -0.64 17.88
C THR A 48 35.98 -1.42 16.68
N ARG A 49 36.86 -1.99 15.85
CA ARG A 49 36.48 -2.90 14.76
C ARG A 49 35.79 -4.16 15.27
N MET A 50 36.25 -4.72 16.38
CA MET A 50 35.60 -5.86 17.03
C MET A 50 34.22 -5.48 17.57
N LEU A 51 34.08 -4.31 18.19
CA LEU A 51 32.79 -3.82 18.67
C LEU A 51 31.79 -3.62 17.53
N MET A 52 32.20 -2.98 16.43
CA MET A 52 31.35 -2.82 15.24
C MET A 52 30.98 -4.15 14.61
N PHE A 53 31.91 -5.10 14.56
CA PHE A 53 31.65 -6.46 14.11
C PHE A 53 30.57 -7.12 14.97
N LEU A 54 30.65 -6.99 16.29
CA LEU A 54 29.61 -7.51 17.19
C LEU A 54 28.28 -6.79 16.98
N GLN A 55 28.29 -5.46 16.86
CA GLN A 55 27.09 -4.66 16.61
C GLN A 55 26.34 -5.13 15.36
N ILE A 56 27.02 -5.22 14.21
CA ILE A 56 26.36 -5.57 12.94
C ILE A 56 25.96 -7.04 12.82
N HIS A 57 26.69 -7.95 13.49
CA HIS A 57 26.44 -9.38 13.37
C HIS A 57 25.60 -9.96 14.51
N PHE A 58 25.34 -9.24 15.60
CA PHE A 58 24.56 -9.79 16.72
C PHE A 58 23.51 -8.85 17.30
N PHE A 59 23.65 -7.53 17.17
CA PHE A 59 22.82 -6.59 17.94
C PHE A 59 21.97 -5.64 17.09
N HIS A 60 22.41 -5.29 15.89
CA HIS A 60 21.77 -4.29 15.03
C HIS A 60 21.61 -4.81 13.61
N THR A 61 20.60 -4.30 12.92
CA THR A 61 20.50 -4.44 11.47
C THR A 61 21.39 -3.42 10.74
N VAL A 62 21.56 -3.58 9.42
CA VAL A 62 22.35 -2.61 8.63
C VAL A 62 21.78 -1.19 8.72
N PRO A 63 20.46 -0.95 8.53
CA PRO A 63 19.92 0.39 8.67
C PRO A 63 20.06 0.94 10.10
N GLU A 64 19.86 0.14 11.15
CA GLU A 64 20.02 0.62 12.53
C GLU A 64 21.48 1.02 12.82
N PHE A 65 22.43 0.16 12.44
CA PHE A 65 23.86 0.41 12.59
C PHE A 65 24.28 1.69 11.84
N THR A 66 23.90 1.82 10.58
CA THR A 66 24.27 2.98 9.75
C THR A 66 23.61 4.27 10.21
N LYS A 67 22.34 4.21 10.64
CA LYS A 67 21.64 5.34 11.26
C LYS A 67 22.38 5.83 12.50
N PHE A 68 22.75 4.91 13.40
CA PHE A 68 23.47 5.22 14.63
C PHE A 68 24.75 6.01 14.34
N TRP A 69 25.60 5.55 13.43
CA TRP A 69 26.88 6.23 13.15
C TRP A 69 26.72 7.58 12.46
N CYS A 70 25.79 7.73 11.52
CA CYS A 70 25.49 9.04 10.92
C CYS A 70 25.00 10.04 11.96
N GLN A 71 24.11 9.64 12.87
CA GLN A 71 23.60 10.53 13.92
C GLN A 71 24.68 10.99 14.91
N HIS A 72 25.76 10.21 15.09
CA HIS A 72 26.83 10.55 16.04
C HIS A 72 27.99 11.34 15.41
N TYR A 73 28.31 11.12 14.13
CA TYR A 73 29.50 11.69 13.49
C TYR A 73 29.21 12.63 12.32
N GLY A 74 27.93 12.81 11.95
CA GLY A 74 27.48 13.67 10.88
C GLY A 74 27.13 12.92 9.59
N ASP A 75 26.87 13.68 8.53
CA ASP A 75 26.22 13.17 7.33
C ASP A 75 27.09 12.20 6.50
N ILE A 76 28.41 12.21 6.67
CA ILE A 76 29.35 11.29 6.02
C ILE A 76 30.31 10.75 7.07
N VAL A 77 30.30 9.42 7.27
CA VAL A 77 31.07 8.75 8.32
C VAL A 77 31.83 7.53 7.81
N GLY A 78 33.07 7.39 8.24
CA GLY A 78 33.90 6.21 7.98
C GLY A 78 33.77 5.16 9.08
N VAL A 79 33.28 3.97 8.76
CA VAL A 79 33.09 2.86 9.70
C VAL A 79 33.72 1.57 9.19
N TRP A 80 33.77 0.57 10.07
CA TRP A 80 34.17 -0.78 9.72
C TRP A 80 32.96 -1.71 9.70
N MET A 81 32.68 -2.30 8.54
CA MET A 81 31.51 -3.18 8.37
C MET A 81 31.85 -4.36 7.46
N ASN A 82 31.45 -5.56 7.89
CA ASN A 82 31.61 -6.81 7.13
C ASN A 82 33.04 -7.04 6.58
N GLY A 83 34.05 -6.75 7.41
CA GLY A 83 35.46 -6.96 7.06
C GLY A 83 36.06 -5.96 6.07
N GLY A 84 35.44 -4.80 5.87
CA GLY A 84 35.99 -3.74 5.02
C GLY A 84 35.70 -2.34 5.54
N TYR A 85 36.50 -1.38 5.09
CA TYR A 85 36.22 0.03 5.30
C TYR A 85 34.97 0.43 4.51
N THR A 86 34.07 1.14 5.17
CA THR A 86 32.77 1.51 4.62
C THR A 86 32.49 2.96 4.91
N ILE A 87 32.19 3.74 3.86
CA ILE A 87 31.67 5.09 3.98
C ILE A 87 30.15 4.98 4.09
N VAL A 88 29.59 5.47 5.19
CA VAL A 88 28.15 5.58 5.39
C VAL A 88 27.77 7.04 5.23
N THR A 89 26.69 7.31 4.50
CA THR A 89 26.26 8.69 4.23
C THR A 89 24.74 8.85 4.30
N CYS A 90 24.27 9.97 4.82
CA CYS A 90 22.90 10.47 4.63
C CYS A 90 22.89 11.85 3.95
N ASP A 91 24.01 12.28 3.36
CA ASP A 91 24.11 13.50 2.56
C ASP A 91 23.56 13.23 1.14
N ALA A 92 22.51 13.97 0.74
CA ALA A 92 21.82 13.73 -0.52
C ALA A 92 22.67 14.08 -1.75
N GLU A 93 23.45 15.17 -1.69
CA GLU A 93 24.34 15.57 -2.79
C GLU A 93 25.48 14.55 -3.00
N PHE A 94 26.13 14.12 -1.92
CA PHE A 94 27.14 13.09 -1.99
C PHE A 94 26.56 11.78 -2.53
N SER A 95 25.37 11.40 -2.06
CA SER A 95 24.65 10.23 -2.56
C SER A 95 24.31 10.33 -4.05
N GLN A 96 23.85 11.49 -4.51
CA GLN A 96 23.58 11.73 -5.94
C GLN A 96 24.86 11.61 -6.77
N LYS A 97 25.99 12.15 -6.32
CA LYS A 97 27.28 12.03 -7.01
C LYS A 97 27.74 10.57 -7.11
N ILE A 98 27.58 9.77 -6.05
CA ILE A 98 27.88 8.34 -6.07
C ILE A 98 26.96 7.57 -7.04
N LEU A 99 25.66 7.87 -7.02
CA LEU A 99 24.68 7.08 -7.77
C LEU A 99 24.58 7.48 -9.24
N ALA A 100 24.70 8.77 -9.55
CA ALA A 100 24.44 9.34 -10.88
C ALA A 100 25.46 10.40 -11.34
N GLY A 101 26.50 10.69 -10.55
CA GLY A 101 27.58 11.59 -10.97
C GLY A 101 28.49 10.98 -12.03
N THR A 102 29.56 11.72 -12.37
CA THR A 102 30.56 11.33 -13.38
C THR A 102 31.21 9.97 -13.08
N GLU A 103 31.48 9.70 -11.80
CA GLU A 103 32.07 8.45 -11.31
C GLU A 103 31.05 7.33 -11.05
N SER A 104 29.76 7.51 -11.38
CA SER A 104 28.71 6.54 -11.02
C SER A 104 28.94 5.12 -11.56
N LYS A 105 29.66 4.98 -12.68
CA LYS A 105 30.08 3.68 -13.24
C LYS A 105 31.07 2.94 -12.34
N ASN A 106 31.83 3.66 -11.51
CA ASN A 106 32.74 3.08 -10.53
C ASN A 106 32.00 2.35 -9.38
N PHE A 107 30.70 2.63 -9.21
CA PHE A 107 29.91 2.13 -8.07
C PHE A 107 28.84 1.10 -8.48
N ILE A 108 29.01 0.37 -9.59
CA ILE A 108 28.00 -0.57 -10.11
C ILE A 108 28.01 -1.97 -9.49
N ILE A 109 28.84 -2.22 -8.47
CA ILE A 109 28.81 -3.47 -7.70
C ILE A 109 28.38 -3.21 -6.26
N ARG A 110 28.07 -4.27 -5.51
CA ARG A 110 27.63 -4.18 -4.12
C ARG A 110 28.57 -4.96 -3.19
N MET A 111 28.59 -4.62 -1.89
CA MET A 111 29.39 -5.36 -0.90
C MET A 111 28.70 -6.69 -0.52
N GLY A 112 29.38 -7.83 -0.53
CA GLY A 112 28.73 -9.08 -0.13
C GLY A 112 29.71 -10.16 0.27
N ASN A 113 29.27 -11.03 1.18
CA ASN A 113 30.00 -12.26 1.48
C ASN A 113 29.73 -13.29 0.38
N ASN A 114 30.79 -13.73 -0.31
CA ASN A 114 30.72 -14.73 -1.38
C ASN A 114 30.00 -16.02 -0.95
N ASP A 115 30.24 -16.50 0.28
CA ASP A 115 29.58 -17.72 0.76
C ASP A 115 28.09 -17.52 0.98
N GLY A 116 27.69 -16.34 1.46
CA GLY A 116 26.29 -15.96 1.60
C GLY A 116 25.58 -15.87 0.25
N LEU A 117 26.20 -15.17 -0.71
CA LEU A 117 25.67 -15.06 -2.07
C LEU A 117 25.57 -16.42 -2.78
N LYS A 118 26.49 -17.35 -2.50
CA LYS A 118 26.40 -18.74 -3.00
C LYS A 118 25.23 -19.48 -2.35
N ALA A 119 25.03 -19.30 -1.04
CA ALA A 119 23.94 -19.95 -0.31
C ALA A 119 22.55 -19.55 -0.84
N ILE A 120 22.39 -18.31 -1.30
CA ILE A 120 21.15 -17.81 -1.92
C ILE A 120 21.16 -17.83 -3.46
N ARG A 121 22.24 -18.35 -4.07
CA ARG A 121 22.38 -18.55 -5.52
C ARG A 121 22.49 -17.28 -6.37
N MET A 122 22.74 -16.13 -5.74
CA MET A 122 23.01 -14.84 -6.42
C MET A 122 24.50 -14.60 -6.71
N TYR A 123 25.41 -15.49 -6.31
CA TYR A 123 26.84 -15.32 -6.57
C TYR A 123 27.14 -15.39 -8.07
N LYS A 124 27.52 -14.24 -8.65
CA LYS A 124 27.82 -14.05 -10.09
C LYS A 124 26.65 -14.40 -11.04
N LYS A 125 25.41 -14.33 -10.54
CA LYS A 125 24.18 -14.62 -11.30
C LYS A 125 23.15 -13.55 -11.00
N GLY A 126 22.25 -13.31 -11.96
CA GLY A 126 21.18 -12.33 -11.84
C GLY A 126 21.70 -10.90 -11.91
N ILE A 127 20.95 -9.96 -11.35
CA ILE A 127 21.25 -8.52 -11.42
C ILE A 127 21.29 -7.83 -10.06
N ILE A 128 20.63 -8.40 -9.03
CA ILE A 128 20.49 -7.74 -7.73
C ILE A 128 21.85 -7.65 -7.01
N TRP A 129 22.52 -8.80 -6.85
CA TRP A 129 23.83 -8.94 -6.15
C TRP A 129 24.95 -9.46 -7.04
N ASN A 130 24.75 -9.48 -8.36
CA ASN A 130 25.78 -9.90 -9.29
C ASN A 130 26.93 -8.88 -9.31
N ASN A 131 28.10 -9.33 -8.85
CA ASN A 131 29.33 -8.57 -8.76
C ASN A 131 30.29 -8.87 -9.93
N ASP A 132 29.91 -9.75 -10.87
CA ASP A 132 30.61 -9.95 -12.13
C ASP A 132 30.11 -8.90 -13.12
N VAL A 133 30.90 -7.85 -13.35
CA VAL A 133 30.46 -6.66 -14.11
C VAL A 133 30.04 -7.01 -15.54
N THR A 134 30.77 -7.90 -16.20
CA THR A 134 30.46 -8.32 -17.58
C THR A 134 29.12 -9.04 -17.64
N LYS A 135 28.91 -10.03 -16.76
CA LYS A 135 27.64 -10.76 -16.69
C LYS A 135 26.49 -9.86 -16.24
N TRP A 136 26.73 -9.00 -15.26
CA TRP A 136 25.74 -8.05 -14.75
C TRP A 136 25.27 -7.09 -15.85
N ASN A 137 26.18 -6.55 -16.67
CA ASN A 137 25.82 -5.68 -17.79
C ASN A 137 24.92 -6.39 -18.80
N LEU A 138 25.29 -7.62 -19.21
CA LEU A 138 24.48 -8.45 -20.12
C LEU A 138 23.09 -8.73 -19.54
N GLN A 139 23.02 -9.27 -18.33
CA GLN A 139 21.75 -9.62 -17.70
C GLN A 139 20.90 -8.36 -17.44
N ARG A 140 21.49 -7.25 -17.02
CA ARG A 140 20.75 -5.99 -16.85
C ARG A 140 20.16 -5.49 -18.16
N HIS A 141 20.90 -5.59 -19.26
CA HIS A 141 20.38 -5.22 -20.58
C HIS A 141 19.16 -6.07 -20.95
N ILE A 142 19.21 -7.39 -20.70
CA ILE A 142 18.08 -8.31 -20.92
C ILE A 142 16.86 -7.91 -20.10
N PHE A 143 17.03 -7.56 -18.81
CA PHE A 143 15.92 -7.08 -17.98
C PHE A 143 15.36 -5.74 -18.48
N GLN A 144 16.22 -4.80 -18.91
CA GLN A 144 15.78 -3.50 -19.43
C GLN A 144 15.00 -3.64 -20.73
N SER A 145 15.51 -4.41 -21.69
CA SER A 145 14.84 -4.66 -22.97
C SER A 145 13.57 -5.49 -22.78
N GLY A 146 13.58 -6.42 -21.82
CA GLY A 146 12.44 -7.22 -21.43
C GLY A 146 11.37 -6.47 -20.61
N LEU A 147 11.56 -5.18 -20.29
CA LEU A 147 10.56 -4.34 -19.63
C LEU A 147 10.15 -3.17 -20.55
N SER A 148 9.90 -3.49 -21.83
CA SER A 148 9.54 -2.56 -22.91
C SER A 148 8.24 -1.78 -22.63
N SER A 149 7.95 -0.77 -23.46
CA SER A 149 6.70 0.01 -23.38
C SER A 149 5.44 -0.85 -23.46
N ASP A 150 5.46 -1.88 -24.31
CA ASP A 150 4.30 -2.76 -24.52
C ASP A 150 4.01 -3.61 -23.28
N ILE A 151 5.07 -4.12 -22.65
CA ILE A 151 4.98 -4.84 -21.37
C ILE A 151 4.43 -3.95 -20.28
N ARG A 152 4.86 -2.69 -20.20
CA ARG A 152 4.33 -1.73 -19.22
C ARG A 152 2.85 -1.43 -19.48
N ARG A 153 2.45 -1.26 -20.74
CA ARG A 153 1.03 -1.07 -21.10
C ARG A 153 0.19 -2.28 -20.69
N LYS A 154 0.67 -3.50 -20.95
CA LYS A 154 0.03 -4.74 -20.49
C LYS A 154 -0.08 -4.78 -18.97
N ALA A 155 0.98 -4.37 -18.26
CA ALA A 155 1.00 -4.33 -16.80
C ALA A 155 -0.10 -3.45 -16.20
N SER A 156 -0.35 -2.27 -16.77
CA SER A 156 -1.44 -1.40 -16.31
C SER A 156 -2.81 -2.06 -16.41
N ILE A 157 -3.08 -2.73 -17.54
CA ILE A 157 -4.36 -3.42 -17.80
C ILE A 157 -4.53 -4.60 -16.85
N VAL A 158 -3.52 -5.47 -16.77
CA VAL A 158 -3.55 -6.64 -15.90
C VAL A 158 -3.67 -6.23 -14.43
N ALA A 159 -2.95 -5.20 -13.99
CA ALA A 159 -3.03 -4.68 -12.63
C ALA A 159 -4.44 -4.22 -12.28
N ARG A 160 -5.12 -3.52 -13.19
CA ARG A 160 -6.53 -3.13 -13.03
C ARG A 160 -7.44 -4.35 -12.91
N ASP A 161 -7.33 -5.30 -13.82
CA ASP A 161 -8.20 -6.48 -13.87
C ASP A 161 -8.04 -7.35 -12.62
N VAL A 162 -6.81 -7.64 -12.22
CA VAL A 162 -6.52 -8.42 -11.00
C VAL A 162 -6.98 -7.68 -9.75
N THR A 163 -6.79 -6.36 -9.68
CA THR A 163 -7.25 -5.56 -8.53
C THR A 163 -8.77 -5.62 -8.40
N ARG A 164 -9.51 -5.53 -9.52
CA ARG A 164 -10.98 -5.67 -9.52
C ARG A 164 -11.43 -7.05 -9.07
N GLN A 165 -10.70 -8.11 -9.42
CA GLN A 165 -10.97 -9.46 -8.93
C GLN A 165 -10.79 -9.56 -7.41
N GLU A 166 -9.73 -8.96 -6.85
CA GLU A 166 -9.53 -8.93 -5.40
C GLU A 166 -10.59 -8.06 -4.69
N ILE A 167 -10.99 -6.93 -5.27
CA ILE A 167 -12.11 -6.11 -4.76
C ILE A 167 -13.38 -6.96 -4.70
N HIS A 168 -13.71 -7.67 -5.77
CA HIS A 168 -14.88 -8.54 -5.80
C HIS A 168 -14.81 -9.61 -4.71
N ARG A 169 -13.65 -10.25 -4.51
CA ARG A 169 -13.44 -11.23 -3.44
C ARG A 169 -13.67 -10.64 -2.04
N ILE A 170 -13.14 -9.45 -1.78
CA ILE A 170 -13.33 -8.74 -0.50
C ILE A 170 -14.83 -8.50 -0.26
N LYS A 171 -15.56 -8.03 -1.29
CA LYS A 171 -17.02 -7.82 -1.21
C LYS A 171 -17.77 -9.14 -0.97
N THR A 172 -17.42 -10.21 -1.68
CA THR A 172 -18.05 -11.54 -1.51
C THR A 172 -17.82 -12.11 -0.11
N SER A 173 -16.62 -11.95 0.45
CA SER A 173 -16.33 -12.39 1.82
C SER A 173 -17.15 -11.62 2.84
N ALA A 174 -17.21 -10.28 2.72
CA ALA A 174 -18.02 -9.43 3.58
C ALA A 174 -19.48 -9.88 3.58
N ARG A 175 -20.04 -10.15 2.38
CA ARG A 175 -21.41 -10.64 2.20
C ARG A 175 -21.67 -11.94 2.95
N LYS A 176 -20.74 -12.91 2.87
CA LYS A 176 -20.89 -14.22 3.52
C LYS A 176 -20.90 -14.10 5.04
N ASP A 177 -20.06 -13.23 5.58
CA ASP A 177 -19.89 -13.08 7.03
C ASP A 177 -20.88 -12.05 7.64
N ASN A 178 -21.63 -11.33 6.80
CA ASN A 178 -22.58 -10.26 7.17
C ASN A 178 -21.96 -9.18 8.08
N ASN A 179 -20.66 -8.90 7.85
CA ASN A 179 -19.83 -8.02 8.65
C ASN A 179 -18.94 -7.15 7.76
N VAL A 180 -18.61 -5.95 8.24
CA VAL A 180 -17.69 -5.05 7.56
C VAL A 180 -16.37 -5.78 7.26
N PRO A 181 -15.85 -5.74 6.02
CA PRO A 181 -14.68 -6.53 5.68
C PRO A 181 -13.45 -6.03 6.43
N THR A 182 -12.79 -6.96 7.11
CA THR A 182 -11.47 -6.80 7.68
C THR A 182 -10.46 -7.50 6.79
N VAL A 183 -9.42 -6.81 6.33
CA VAL A 183 -8.48 -7.30 5.33
C VAL A 183 -7.03 -7.22 5.81
N ASP A 184 -6.25 -8.28 5.56
CA ASP A 184 -4.79 -8.16 5.52
C ASP A 184 -4.42 -7.54 4.16
N LEU A 185 -4.34 -6.21 4.15
CA LEU A 185 -4.09 -5.46 2.92
C LEU A 185 -2.73 -5.82 2.30
N LEU A 186 -1.70 -6.11 3.09
CA LEU A 186 -0.40 -6.49 2.55
C LEU A 186 -0.49 -7.82 1.79
N ASN A 187 -1.22 -8.79 2.32
CA ASN A 187 -1.41 -10.06 1.62
C ASN A 187 -2.20 -9.87 0.31
N VAL A 188 -3.26 -9.07 0.32
CA VAL A 188 -4.01 -8.70 -0.90
C VAL A 188 -3.08 -8.09 -1.95
N LEU A 189 -2.24 -7.13 -1.55
CA LEU A 189 -1.29 -6.47 -2.45
C LEU A 189 -0.22 -7.43 -2.99
N ARG A 190 0.26 -8.38 -2.17
CA ARG A 190 1.18 -9.45 -2.63
C ARG A 190 0.55 -10.33 -3.69
N HIS A 191 -0.73 -10.69 -3.52
CA HIS A 191 -1.46 -11.44 -4.54
C HIS A 191 -1.60 -10.67 -5.86
N ILE A 192 -1.95 -9.38 -5.79
CA ILE A 192 -2.11 -8.54 -6.97
C ILE A 192 -0.78 -8.45 -7.73
N THR A 193 0.28 -8.03 -7.04
CA THR A 193 1.62 -7.82 -7.65
C THR A 193 2.23 -9.11 -8.18
N LEU A 194 2.08 -10.24 -7.46
CA LEU A 194 2.52 -11.54 -7.97
C LEU A 194 1.81 -11.92 -9.27
N ALA A 195 0.48 -11.79 -9.30
CA ALA A 195 -0.32 -12.11 -10.48
C ALA A 195 0.02 -11.22 -11.68
N VAL A 196 0.27 -9.92 -11.44
CA VAL A 196 0.71 -8.99 -12.49
C VAL A 196 2.05 -9.41 -13.07
N VAL A 197 3.05 -9.66 -12.23
CA VAL A 197 4.38 -10.09 -12.69
C VAL A 197 4.30 -11.41 -13.46
N LEU A 198 3.54 -12.39 -12.95
CA LEU A 198 3.39 -13.70 -13.59
C LEU A 198 2.69 -13.63 -14.94
N ASP A 199 1.58 -12.91 -15.07
CA ASP A 199 0.88 -12.80 -16.35
C ASP A 199 1.71 -11.97 -17.36
N VAL A 200 2.27 -10.85 -16.90
CA VAL A 200 2.91 -9.89 -17.81
C VAL A 200 4.27 -10.38 -18.27
N ALA A 201 5.13 -10.83 -17.34
CA ALA A 201 6.48 -11.25 -17.67
C ALA A 201 6.54 -12.73 -18.12
N PHE A 202 5.59 -13.57 -17.70
CA PHE A 202 5.66 -15.02 -17.94
C PHE A 202 4.44 -15.61 -18.66
N GLY A 203 3.33 -14.87 -18.81
CA GLY A 203 2.09 -15.40 -19.37
C GLY A 203 1.41 -16.46 -18.49
N ILE A 204 1.73 -16.48 -17.18
CA ILE A 204 1.21 -17.48 -16.23
C ILE A 204 0.07 -16.88 -15.42
N LYS A 205 -1.01 -17.64 -15.28
CA LYS A 205 -2.07 -17.40 -14.29
C LYS A 205 -2.07 -18.54 -13.29
N LEU A 206 -1.84 -18.22 -12.02
CA LEU A 206 -1.89 -19.19 -10.93
C LEU A 206 -3.25 -19.16 -10.24
N ASP A 207 -3.67 -20.31 -9.73
CA ASP A 207 -4.73 -20.38 -8.74
C ASP A 207 -4.28 -19.76 -7.41
N ARG A 208 -5.24 -19.59 -6.49
CA ARG A 208 -4.99 -18.93 -5.20
C ARG A 208 -4.05 -19.72 -4.31
N GLU A 209 -4.25 -21.03 -4.21
CA GLU A 209 -3.45 -21.91 -3.35
C GLU A 209 -1.97 -21.89 -3.76
N ARG A 210 -1.69 -22.05 -5.05
CA ARG A 210 -0.33 -21.94 -5.59
C ARG A 210 0.26 -20.55 -5.42
N SER A 211 -0.55 -19.50 -5.56
CA SER A 211 -0.10 -18.14 -5.32
C SER A 211 0.31 -17.93 -3.86
N GLU A 212 -0.47 -18.43 -2.90
CA GLU A 212 -0.16 -18.34 -1.47
C GLU A 212 1.13 -19.10 -1.13
N ILE A 213 1.30 -20.32 -1.66
CA ILE A 213 2.52 -21.11 -1.51
C ILE A 213 3.75 -20.34 -2.05
N LEU A 214 3.63 -19.71 -3.22
CA LEU A 214 4.73 -18.99 -3.83
C LEU A 214 5.07 -17.71 -3.06
N ILE A 215 4.06 -16.95 -2.60
CA ILE A 215 4.27 -15.78 -1.72
C ILE A 215 5.01 -16.18 -0.45
N ASP A 216 4.60 -17.27 0.20
CA ASP A 216 5.28 -17.79 1.38
C ASP A 216 6.73 -18.17 1.09
N CYS A 217 7.01 -18.75 -0.08
CA CYS A 217 8.37 -19.06 -0.50
C CYS A 217 9.21 -17.79 -0.69
N ILE A 218 8.63 -16.74 -1.31
CA ILE A 218 9.30 -15.44 -1.52
C ILE A 218 9.63 -14.79 -0.17
N VAL A 219 8.67 -14.68 0.75
CA VAL A 219 8.87 -14.08 2.08
C VAL A 219 9.94 -14.84 2.88
N ASN A 220 9.92 -16.17 2.84
CA ASN A 220 10.93 -16.98 3.53
C ASN A 220 12.32 -16.89 2.85
N TYR A 221 12.37 -16.71 1.54
CA TYR A 221 13.62 -16.44 0.82
C TYR A 221 14.22 -15.08 1.23
N PHE A 222 13.43 -14.01 1.35
CA PHE A 222 13.93 -12.72 1.85
C PHE A 222 14.58 -12.84 3.23
N LYS A 223 13.96 -13.57 4.15
CA LYS A 223 14.53 -13.87 5.47
C LYS A 223 15.87 -14.62 5.37
N ALA A 224 15.98 -15.57 4.44
CA ALA A 224 17.22 -16.30 4.18
C ALA A 224 18.31 -15.41 3.58
N TRP A 225 17.95 -14.55 2.62
CA TRP A 225 18.83 -13.58 2.01
C TRP A 225 19.42 -12.62 3.06
N GLU A 226 18.58 -12.06 3.93
CA GLU A 226 19.04 -11.23 5.05
C GLU A 226 20.09 -11.96 5.91
N PHE A 227 19.77 -13.16 6.36
CA PHE A 227 20.67 -13.94 7.21
C PHE A 227 22.01 -14.22 6.51
N PHE A 228 21.99 -14.74 5.28
CA PHE A 228 23.21 -15.16 4.59
C PHE A 228 24.06 -14.00 4.09
N LEU A 229 23.46 -12.87 3.71
CA LEU A 229 24.24 -11.69 3.29
C LEU A 229 25.03 -11.11 4.47
N LEU A 230 24.42 -11.08 5.65
CA LEU A 230 24.98 -10.42 6.82
C LEU A 230 25.90 -11.33 7.64
N LYS A 231 25.67 -12.64 7.72
CA LYS A 231 26.48 -13.54 8.57
C LYS A 231 27.62 -14.18 7.76
N PRO A 232 28.90 -13.91 8.10
CA PRO A 232 30.04 -14.66 7.59
C PRO A 232 29.91 -16.17 7.82
N ARG A 233 30.50 -16.99 6.93
CA ARG A 233 30.37 -18.46 6.98
C ARG A 233 30.82 -19.07 8.31
N PHE A 234 31.83 -18.48 8.96
CA PHE A 234 32.33 -18.98 10.25
C PHE A 234 31.38 -18.72 11.43
N ILE A 235 30.38 -17.83 11.29
CA ILE A 235 29.34 -17.60 12.29
C ILE A 235 28.18 -18.59 12.16
N TRP A 236 27.99 -19.21 10.99
CA TRP A 236 26.87 -20.12 10.73
C TRP A 236 26.75 -21.28 11.74
N PRO A 237 27.85 -21.89 12.23
CA PRO A 237 27.77 -22.92 13.27
C PRO A 237 27.12 -22.49 14.58
N LEU A 238 27.02 -21.19 14.89
CA LEU A 238 26.26 -20.68 16.05
C LEU A 238 24.74 -20.78 15.87
N PHE A 239 24.28 -20.85 14.62
CA PHE A 239 22.87 -20.81 14.27
C PHE A 239 22.47 -21.99 13.38
N PRO A 240 22.79 -23.25 13.76
CA PRO A 240 22.65 -24.40 12.86
C PRO A 240 21.20 -24.61 12.40
N PHE A 241 20.23 -24.39 13.30
CA PHE A 241 18.81 -24.48 12.97
C PHE A 241 18.36 -23.38 11.99
N HIS A 242 18.82 -22.15 12.16
CA HIS A 242 18.49 -21.04 11.26
C HIS A 242 19.10 -21.30 9.87
N VAL A 243 20.36 -21.71 9.81
CA VAL A 243 21.04 -22.07 8.55
C VAL A 243 20.26 -23.14 7.81
N TYR A 244 19.88 -24.23 8.51
CA TYR A 244 19.07 -25.31 7.92
C TYR A 244 17.72 -24.79 7.40
N ARG A 245 16.98 -24.04 8.22
CA ARG A 245 15.68 -23.46 7.84
C ARG A 245 15.79 -22.54 6.62
N HIS A 246 16.78 -21.65 6.60
CA HIS A 246 16.99 -20.72 5.51
C HIS A 246 17.47 -21.40 4.23
N GLN A 247 18.34 -22.41 4.32
CA GLN A 247 18.71 -23.24 3.15
C GLN A 247 17.50 -23.96 2.58
N LYS A 248 16.64 -24.53 3.44
CA LYS A 248 15.39 -25.18 3.01
C LYS A 248 14.47 -24.17 2.31
N ALA A 249 14.34 -22.95 2.82
CA ALA A 249 13.55 -21.89 2.19
C ALA A 249 14.10 -21.51 0.80
N VAL A 250 15.42 -21.35 0.66
CA VAL A 250 16.07 -21.11 -0.63
C VAL A 250 15.75 -22.23 -1.62
N LEU A 251 15.97 -23.48 -1.22
CA LEU A 251 15.72 -24.63 -2.08
C LEU A 251 14.26 -24.75 -2.48
N LYS A 252 13.33 -24.50 -1.55
CA LYS A 252 11.89 -24.54 -1.83
C LYS A 252 11.51 -23.54 -2.92
N LEU A 253 11.93 -22.27 -2.79
CA LEU A 253 11.66 -21.28 -3.83
C LEU A 253 12.31 -21.66 -5.16
N GLN A 254 13.56 -22.16 -5.15
CA GLN A 254 14.19 -22.60 -6.39
C GLN A 254 13.41 -23.71 -7.09
N GLU A 255 12.84 -24.64 -6.34
CA GLU A 255 12.05 -25.74 -6.90
C GLU A 255 10.74 -25.25 -7.51
N GLU A 256 10.04 -24.33 -6.84
CA GLU A 256 8.86 -23.69 -7.42
C GLU A 256 9.20 -22.91 -8.71
N ILE A 257 10.33 -22.21 -8.74
CA ILE A 257 10.77 -21.52 -9.97
C ILE A 257 11.10 -22.50 -11.09
N ARG A 258 11.76 -23.63 -10.78
CA ARG A 258 12.04 -24.67 -11.79
C ARG A 258 10.75 -25.28 -12.32
N SER A 259 9.78 -25.58 -11.46
CA SER A 259 8.51 -26.17 -11.87
C SER A 259 7.72 -25.23 -12.79
N LEU A 260 7.74 -23.92 -12.52
CA LEU A 260 7.19 -22.90 -13.39
C LEU A 260 7.95 -22.83 -14.72
N ALA A 261 9.28 -22.85 -14.68
CA ALA A 261 10.14 -22.72 -15.86
C ALA A 261 9.95 -23.83 -16.90
N LEU A 262 9.62 -25.05 -16.46
CA LEU A 262 9.39 -26.21 -17.34
C LEU A 262 8.22 -26.01 -18.33
N ASN A 263 7.23 -25.19 -17.96
CA ASN A 263 6.00 -25.00 -18.73
C ASN A 263 5.92 -23.63 -19.40
N LEU A 264 7.02 -22.87 -19.42
CA LEU A 264 7.05 -21.54 -20.01
C LEU A 264 7.01 -21.59 -21.53
N ASN A 265 6.05 -20.88 -22.12
CA ASN A 265 6.12 -20.52 -23.52
C ASN A 265 7.12 -19.38 -23.68
N THR A 266 8.28 -19.66 -24.30
CA THR A 266 9.36 -18.68 -24.50
C THR A 266 8.93 -17.45 -25.32
N GLN A 267 7.87 -17.58 -26.12
CA GLN A 267 7.31 -16.50 -26.93
C GLN A 267 6.25 -15.66 -26.19
N ALA A 268 5.88 -16.03 -24.95
CA ALA A 268 4.78 -15.37 -24.23
C ALA A 268 5.04 -13.90 -23.88
N SER A 269 6.31 -13.50 -23.76
CA SER A 269 6.68 -12.12 -23.46
C SER A 269 8.03 -11.75 -24.06
N PRO A 270 8.26 -10.45 -24.39
CA PRO A 270 9.59 -9.95 -24.72
C PRO A 270 10.66 -10.26 -23.66
N PHE A 271 10.29 -10.32 -22.38
CA PHE A 271 11.23 -10.70 -21.31
C PHE A 271 11.75 -12.12 -21.49
N LEU A 272 10.85 -13.09 -21.73
CA LEU A 272 11.24 -14.48 -21.95
C LEU A 272 12.00 -14.66 -23.27
N GLN A 273 11.55 -14.01 -24.34
CA GLN A 273 12.28 -14.04 -25.62
C GLN A 273 13.73 -13.55 -25.43
N ASN A 274 13.91 -12.40 -24.77
CA ASN A 274 15.24 -11.86 -24.50
C ASN A 274 16.06 -12.79 -23.59
N LEU A 275 15.43 -13.44 -22.61
CA LEU A 275 16.11 -14.32 -21.68
C LEU A 275 16.63 -15.60 -22.35
N TYR A 276 15.87 -16.18 -23.28
CA TYR A 276 16.23 -17.43 -23.97
C TYR A 276 17.01 -17.22 -25.28
N ASN A 277 16.95 -16.04 -25.89
CA ASN A 277 17.69 -15.73 -27.12
C ASN A 277 19.14 -15.30 -26.88
N ASN A 278 19.53 -15.05 -25.63
CA ASN A 278 20.90 -14.69 -25.25
C ASN A 278 21.65 -15.92 -24.72
N ASP A 279 22.98 -15.90 -24.82
CA ASP A 279 23.86 -17.00 -24.36
C ASP A 279 23.96 -17.01 -22.83
N LEU A 280 22.93 -17.54 -22.18
CA LEU A 280 22.83 -17.73 -20.73
C LEU A 280 22.73 -19.21 -20.38
N THR A 281 23.38 -19.61 -19.30
CA THR A 281 23.21 -20.96 -18.75
C THR A 281 21.80 -21.14 -18.17
N THR A 282 21.29 -22.36 -18.15
CA THR A 282 19.99 -22.70 -17.52
C THR A 282 19.87 -22.16 -16.09
N GLU A 283 20.97 -22.20 -15.34
CA GLU A 283 21.03 -21.67 -13.98
C GLU A 283 20.93 -20.14 -13.91
N GLU A 284 21.48 -19.41 -14.89
CA GLU A 284 21.37 -17.96 -14.99
C GLU A 284 19.95 -17.54 -15.44
N ILE A 285 19.32 -18.34 -16.31
CA ILE A 285 17.92 -18.18 -16.71
C ILE A 285 17.02 -18.34 -15.47
N HIS A 286 17.11 -19.46 -14.76
CA HIS A 286 16.31 -19.69 -13.55
C HIS A 286 16.52 -18.62 -12.48
N GLN A 287 17.75 -18.17 -12.27
CA GLN A 287 18.03 -17.09 -11.32
C GLN A 287 17.40 -15.75 -11.77
N SER A 288 17.39 -15.47 -13.08
CA SER A 288 16.76 -14.26 -13.62
C SER A 288 15.23 -14.30 -13.48
N ILE A 289 14.61 -15.45 -13.71
CA ILE A 289 13.17 -15.68 -13.47
C ILE A 289 12.84 -15.46 -11.99
N LEU A 290 13.62 -16.06 -11.10
CA LEU A 290 13.47 -15.91 -9.65
C LEU A 290 13.56 -14.44 -9.23
N GLU A 291 14.58 -13.72 -9.69
CA GLU A 291 14.78 -12.31 -9.32
C GLU A 291 13.66 -11.40 -9.84
N MET A 292 13.12 -11.66 -11.04
CA MET A 292 11.98 -10.91 -11.57
C MET A 292 10.73 -11.10 -10.70
N ILE A 293 10.37 -12.35 -10.38
CA ILE A 293 9.20 -12.68 -9.56
C ILE A 293 9.36 -12.12 -8.14
N LEU A 294 10.51 -12.36 -7.52
CA LEU A 294 10.81 -11.93 -6.16
C LEU A 294 10.78 -10.40 -6.02
N ALA A 295 11.44 -9.68 -6.94
CA ALA A 295 11.53 -8.23 -6.85
C ALA A 295 10.20 -7.55 -7.17
N GLY A 296 9.50 -7.99 -8.22
CA GLY A 296 8.24 -7.38 -8.66
C GLY A 296 7.07 -7.61 -7.70
N THR A 297 7.10 -8.68 -6.91
CA THR A 297 6.03 -9.01 -5.96
C THR A 297 6.15 -8.24 -4.64
N ASP A 298 7.20 -8.52 -3.86
CA ASP A 298 7.22 -8.12 -2.45
C ASP A 298 7.53 -6.62 -2.28
N THR A 299 8.34 -6.03 -3.17
CA THR A 299 8.72 -4.61 -3.03
C THR A 299 7.59 -3.65 -3.42
N SER A 300 6.87 -3.95 -4.51
CA SER A 300 5.70 -3.16 -4.93
C SER A 300 4.57 -3.26 -3.90
N SER A 301 4.29 -4.46 -3.39
CA SER A 301 3.21 -4.68 -2.42
C SER A 301 3.47 -3.97 -1.10
N VAL A 302 4.69 -4.00 -0.56
CA VAL A 302 5.04 -3.27 0.67
C VAL A 302 5.03 -1.75 0.45
N SER A 303 5.47 -1.26 -0.72
CA SER A 303 5.41 0.18 -1.06
C SER A 303 3.97 0.69 -1.10
N LEU A 304 3.07 -0.05 -1.76
CA LEU A 304 1.64 0.22 -1.78
C LEU A 304 1.06 0.18 -0.36
N TYR A 305 1.39 -0.85 0.42
CA TYR A 305 0.90 -1.03 1.78
C TYR A 305 1.21 0.18 2.67
N TYR A 306 2.46 0.63 2.72
CA TYR A 306 2.81 1.83 3.50
C TYR A 306 2.15 3.10 2.96
N THR A 307 1.98 3.21 1.64
CA THR A 307 1.26 4.34 1.04
C THR A 307 -0.20 4.37 1.50
N PHE A 308 -0.90 3.23 1.51
CA PHE A 308 -2.25 3.14 2.06
C PHE A 308 -2.31 3.52 3.53
N LEU A 309 -1.37 3.03 4.34
CA LEU A 309 -1.29 3.37 5.76
C LEU A 309 -1.10 4.88 5.97
N LEU A 310 -0.21 5.52 5.22
CA LEU A 310 -0.02 6.97 5.24
C LEU A 310 -1.30 7.73 4.83
N LEU A 311 -2.04 7.22 3.83
CA LEU A 311 -3.31 7.82 3.42
C LEU A 311 -4.38 7.73 4.52
N THR A 312 -4.38 6.67 5.34
CA THR A 312 -5.32 6.57 6.47
C THR A 312 -5.18 7.70 7.49
N GLU A 313 -3.98 8.29 7.59
CA GLU A 313 -3.66 9.44 8.44
C GLU A 313 -3.80 10.79 7.70
N ASN A 314 -3.96 10.76 6.37
CA ASN A 314 -3.91 11.94 5.50
C ASN A 314 -5.10 12.02 4.53
N ARG A 315 -6.33 12.05 5.08
CA ARG A 315 -7.60 12.01 4.32
C ARG A 315 -7.75 13.09 3.25
N LYS A 316 -7.15 14.27 3.44
CA LYS A 316 -7.18 15.34 2.42
C LYS A 316 -6.51 14.90 1.11
N ILE A 317 -5.39 14.20 1.20
CA ILE A 317 -4.64 13.71 0.04
C ILE A 317 -5.38 12.54 -0.61
N GLU A 318 -5.96 11.65 0.20
CA GLU A 318 -6.84 10.58 -0.28
C GLU A 318 -8.02 11.12 -1.09
N HIS A 319 -8.69 12.18 -0.61
CA HIS A 319 -9.79 12.81 -1.36
C HIS A 319 -9.30 13.47 -2.66
N GLN A 320 -8.12 14.11 -2.65
CA GLN A 320 -7.53 14.67 -3.87
C GLN A 320 -7.20 13.57 -4.91
N LEU A 321 -6.74 12.40 -4.47
CA LEU A 321 -6.52 11.24 -5.35
C LEU A 321 -7.82 10.73 -5.98
N LEU A 322 -8.92 10.75 -5.23
CA LEU A 322 -10.22 10.31 -5.72
C LEU A 322 -10.88 11.35 -6.64
N ASP A 323 -10.72 12.62 -6.32
CA ASP A 323 -11.26 13.74 -7.11
C ASP A 323 -10.47 13.97 -8.41
N SER A 324 -9.18 13.60 -8.44
CA SER A 324 -8.31 13.81 -9.59
C SER A 324 -8.09 12.51 -10.38
N SER A 325 -8.27 12.56 -11.69
CA SER A 325 -7.78 11.52 -12.61
C SER A 325 -6.32 11.80 -13.03
N ASN A 326 -5.54 12.47 -12.18
CA ASN A 326 -4.21 12.96 -12.53
C ASN A 326 -3.14 11.91 -12.20
N ASP A 327 -2.65 11.23 -13.24
CA ASP A 327 -1.59 10.23 -13.13
C ASP A 327 -0.28 10.76 -12.55
N LEU A 328 0.01 12.07 -12.68
CA LEU A 328 1.20 12.69 -12.09
C LEU A 328 1.06 12.85 -10.58
N PHE A 329 -0.12 13.24 -10.10
CA PHE A 329 -0.39 13.37 -8.67
C PHE A 329 -0.39 11.99 -7.98
N THR A 330 -0.97 10.97 -8.61
CA THR A 330 -0.88 9.58 -8.13
C THR A 330 0.57 9.10 -8.03
N GLU A 331 1.41 9.47 -9.00
CA GLU A 331 2.84 9.16 -8.93
C GLU A 331 3.55 9.91 -7.80
N ALA A 332 3.22 11.18 -7.59
CA ALA A 332 3.77 11.99 -6.50
C ALA A 332 3.42 11.40 -5.13
N VAL A 333 2.20 10.89 -4.96
CA VAL A 333 1.76 10.17 -3.74
C VAL A 333 2.59 8.92 -3.51
N LEU A 334 2.78 8.09 -4.54
CA LEU A 334 3.59 6.87 -4.43
C LEU A 334 5.06 7.19 -4.11
N ARG A 335 5.61 8.24 -4.73
CA ARG A 335 6.98 8.73 -4.48
C ARG A 335 7.14 9.24 -3.05
N GLU A 336 6.17 9.99 -2.54
CA GLU A 336 6.16 10.45 -1.16
C GLU A 336 6.03 9.31 -0.15
N GLY A 337 5.22 8.29 -0.48
CA GLY A 337 5.11 7.07 0.31
C GLY A 337 6.45 6.35 0.43
N MET A 338 7.14 6.15 -0.70
CA MET A 338 8.48 5.55 -0.73
C MET A 338 9.55 6.44 -0.09
N ARG A 339 9.41 7.78 -0.12
CA ARG A 339 10.35 8.68 0.57
C ARG A 339 10.27 8.48 2.08
N LEU A 340 9.06 8.50 2.62
CA LEU A 340 8.83 8.39 4.07
C LEU A 340 9.03 6.97 4.58
N MET A 341 8.53 5.97 3.85
CA MET A 341 8.57 4.55 4.21
C MET A 341 9.27 3.72 3.13
N PRO A 342 10.60 3.90 2.94
CA PRO A 342 11.34 3.25 1.88
C PRO A 342 11.49 1.74 2.12
N VAL A 343 10.95 0.92 1.23
CA VAL A 343 11.19 -0.54 1.25
C VAL A 343 12.69 -0.86 1.19
N GLY A 344 13.49 -0.09 0.45
CA GLY A 344 14.95 -0.18 0.48
C GLY A 344 15.55 0.94 1.34
N PRO A 345 15.68 0.78 2.67
CA PRO A 345 16.09 1.87 3.55
C PRO A 345 17.55 2.30 3.37
N VAL A 346 18.37 1.40 2.81
CA VAL A 346 19.78 1.64 2.49
C VAL A 346 20.10 1.26 1.04
N ILE A 347 20.99 2.01 0.39
CA ILE A 347 21.58 1.63 -0.89
C ILE A 347 23.05 1.27 -0.69
N ILE A 348 23.40 0.03 -1.02
CA ILE A 348 24.74 -0.54 -0.84
C ILE A 348 25.47 -0.57 -2.18
N ARG A 349 26.66 0.05 -2.24
CA ARG A 349 27.60 0.05 -3.37
C ARG A 349 29.03 -0.32 -2.92
N LYS A 350 29.92 -0.54 -3.88
CA LYS A 350 31.36 -0.72 -3.65
C LYS A 350 32.15 -0.11 -4.81
N ALA A 351 33.25 0.58 -4.49
CA ALA A 351 34.14 1.20 -5.48
C ALA A 351 34.92 0.13 -6.26
N LEU A 352 34.95 0.23 -7.59
CA LEU A 352 35.72 -0.63 -8.49
C LEU A 352 37.15 -0.14 -8.74
N ALA A 353 37.41 1.14 -8.51
CA ALA A 353 38.68 1.81 -8.71
C ALA A 353 38.81 3.01 -7.74
N ASP A 354 40.02 3.50 -7.57
CA ASP A 354 40.30 4.76 -6.85
C ASP A 354 39.61 5.93 -7.56
N CYS A 355 38.96 6.82 -6.81
CA CYS A 355 38.34 8.04 -7.35
C CYS A 355 38.27 9.15 -6.28
N GLU A 356 37.77 10.32 -6.66
CA GLU A 356 37.53 11.43 -5.74
C GLU A 356 36.10 11.95 -5.89
N ILE A 357 35.38 12.09 -4.77
CA ILE A 357 34.00 12.57 -4.74
C ILE A 357 33.90 13.65 -3.66
N SER A 358 33.52 14.87 -4.05
CA SER A 358 33.38 16.00 -3.11
C SER A 358 34.63 16.23 -2.23
N GLY A 359 35.83 16.12 -2.81
CA GLY A 359 37.09 16.25 -2.08
C GLY A 359 37.49 15.04 -1.23
N ILE A 360 36.69 13.97 -1.24
CA ILE A 360 36.96 12.72 -0.53
C ILE A 360 37.57 11.73 -1.52
N HIS A 361 38.82 11.37 -1.30
CA HIS A 361 39.46 10.28 -2.03
C HIS A 361 38.84 8.95 -1.59
N ILE A 362 38.31 8.14 -2.49
CA ILE A 362 37.70 6.83 -2.22
C ILE A 362 38.56 5.77 -2.88
N LYS A 363 39.16 4.88 -2.08
CA LYS A 363 40.00 3.79 -2.59
C LYS A 363 39.16 2.66 -3.19
N GLU A 364 39.73 1.93 -4.14
CA GLU A 364 39.20 0.70 -4.68
C GLU A 364 38.79 -0.25 -3.55
N GLY A 365 37.60 -0.84 -3.70
CA GLY A 365 37.06 -1.80 -2.76
C GLY A 365 36.46 -1.20 -1.50
N THR A 366 36.48 0.12 -1.32
CA THR A 366 35.71 0.82 -0.28
C THR A 366 34.22 0.56 -0.49
N ASN A 367 33.54 0.11 0.57
CA ASN A 367 32.09 -0.05 0.53
C ASN A 367 31.43 1.32 0.75
N ILE A 368 30.25 1.51 0.17
CA ILE A 368 29.42 2.70 0.39
C ILE A 368 28.03 2.25 0.80
N VAL A 369 27.52 2.80 1.90
CA VAL A 369 26.12 2.65 2.30
C VAL A 369 25.47 4.02 2.38
N ILE A 370 24.50 4.25 1.51
CA ILE A 370 23.65 5.43 1.54
C ILE A 370 22.45 5.10 2.44
N GLN A 371 22.33 5.81 3.56
CA GLN A 371 21.24 5.68 4.50
C GLN A 371 20.05 6.51 4.03
N LEU A 372 19.32 5.95 3.07
CA LEU A 372 18.26 6.62 2.33
C LEU A 372 17.11 7.05 3.23
N ALA A 373 16.74 6.24 4.21
CA ALA A 373 15.67 6.57 5.14
C ALA A 373 16.01 7.77 6.06
N LEU A 374 17.28 7.94 6.45
CA LEU A 374 17.71 9.10 7.23
C LEU A 374 17.83 10.33 6.34
N GLN A 375 18.44 10.18 5.16
CA GLN A 375 18.56 11.24 4.14
C GLN A 375 17.19 11.82 3.78
N ASN A 376 16.22 10.95 3.52
CA ASN A 376 14.87 11.33 3.13
C ASN A 376 14.09 12.03 4.23
N ARG A 377 14.51 11.89 5.50
CA ARG A 377 13.89 12.55 6.65
C ARG A 377 14.76 13.69 7.19
N HIS A 378 15.77 14.11 6.44
CA HIS A 378 16.73 15.11 6.88
C HIS A 378 16.25 16.53 6.54
N PRO A 379 16.15 17.45 7.51
CA PRO A 379 15.60 18.80 7.30
C PRO A 379 16.44 19.69 6.38
N LYS A 380 17.73 19.39 6.18
CA LYS A 380 18.59 20.05 5.16
C LYS A 380 18.05 19.89 3.73
N TRP A 381 17.38 18.77 3.45
CA TRP A 381 16.99 18.37 2.09
C TRP A 381 15.48 18.42 1.85
N PHE A 382 14.68 18.32 2.90
CA PHE A 382 13.23 18.26 2.83
C PHE A 382 12.60 19.16 3.89
N ASP A 383 11.79 20.12 3.45
CA ASP A 383 10.96 20.93 4.33
C ASP A 383 9.87 20.07 4.97
N ASP A 384 9.69 20.23 6.28
CA ASP A 384 8.83 19.38 7.13
C ASP A 384 8.97 17.89 6.78
N PRO A 385 10.16 17.31 7.04
CA PRO A 385 10.57 16.04 6.44
C PRO A 385 9.73 14.83 6.88
N LEU A 386 8.95 14.96 7.95
CA LEU A 386 8.09 13.91 8.46
C LEU A 386 6.64 14.04 7.99
N SER A 387 6.26 15.16 7.36
CA SER A 387 4.93 15.28 6.75
C SER A 387 4.82 14.48 5.46
N PHE A 388 3.64 13.86 5.25
CA PHE A 388 3.28 13.23 3.98
C PHE A 388 2.70 14.31 3.06
N ASP A 389 3.54 14.89 2.21
CA ASP A 389 3.16 15.94 1.26
C ASP A 389 3.60 15.56 -0.17
N PRO A 390 2.70 14.97 -0.98
CA PRO A 390 2.97 14.64 -2.38
C PRO A 390 3.33 15.84 -3.24
N GLN A 391 2.77 17.02 -2.95
CA GLN A 391 2.94 18.22 -3.77
C GLN A 391 4.41 18.68 -3.83
N ARG A 392 5.25 18.24 -2.87
CA ARG A 392 6.69 18.51 -2.94
C ARG A 392 7.31 18.02 -4.25
N PHE A 393 6.88 16.86 -4.76
CA PHE A 393 7.36 16.29 -6.02
C PHE A 393 6.83 17.01 -7.26
N GLU A 394 5.76 17.79 -7.14
CA GLU A 394 5.26 18.66 -8.21
C GLU A 394 6.00 20.01 -8.20
N ARG A 395 6.35 20.51 -7.01
CA ARG A 395 7.03 21.80 -6.83
C ARG A 395 8.52 21.76 -7.19
N ASN A 396 9.17 20.60 -7.09
CA ASN A 396 10.62 20.50 -7.27
C ASN A 396 11.03 19.19 -7.97
N GLU A 397 11.38 19.30 -9.25
CA GLU A 397 11.83 18.19 -10.10
C GLU A 397 13.14 17.55 -9.58
N ASN A 398 14.00 18.31 -8.90
CA ASN A 398 15.25 17.78 -8.33
C ASN A 398 15.02 16.85 -7.13
N LEU A 399 13.82 16.85 -6.51
CA LEU A 399 13.54 15.96 -5.37
C LEU A 399 13.62 14.49 -5.74
N ILE A 400 13.40 14.12 -7.01
CA ILE A 400 13.57 12.74 -7.45
C ILE A 400 15.04 12.31 -7.30
N ALA A 401 15.96 13.20 -7.66
CA ALA A 401 17.39 12.95 -7.51
C ALA A 401 17.84 13.01 -6.05
N LEU A 402 17.23 13.88 -5.23
CA LEU A 402 17.56 13.97 -3.80
C LEU A 402 16.98 12.81 -2.97
N SER A 403 15.79 12.33 -3.29
CA SER A 403 15.13 11.24 -2.54
C SER A 403 15.50 9.84 -3.02
N ALA A 404 15.93 9.72 -4.30
CA ALA A 404 16.35 8.50 -4.96
C ALA A 404 15.52 7.23 -4.57
N PRO A 405 14.18 7.28 -4.56
CA PRO A 405 13.33 6.24 -3.96
C PRO A 405 13.50 4.87 -4.63
N MET A 406 13.92 4.87 -5.90
CA MET A 406 14.21 3.66 -6.69
C MET A 406 15.68 3.61 -7.15
N GLY A 407 16.55 4.36 -6.49
CA GLY A 407 17.96 4.56 -6.86
C GLY A 407 18.14 5.44 -8.11
N LEU A 408 19.39 5.74 -8.45
CA LEU A 408 19.75 6.57 -9.61
C LEU A 408 20.90 5.95 -10.42
N GLY A 409 21.06 6.51 -11.62
CA GLY A 409 22.17 6.25 -12.54
C GLY A 409 22.25 4.80 -13.04
N PRO A 410 23.45 4.29 -13.39
CA PRO A 410 23.60 3.06 -14.17
C PRO A 410 23.08 1.81 -13.48
N LYS A 411 22.95 1.82 -12.15
CA LYS A 411 22.39 0.71 -11.33
C LYS A 411 21.15 1.14 -10.55
N SER A 412 20.37 2.07 -11.09
CA SER A 412 18.99 2.33 -10.66
C SER A 412 18.13 1.07 -10.76
N CYS A 413 16.97 1.07 -10.09
CA CYS A 413 16.00 -0.02 -10.21
C CYS A 413 15.62 -0.24 -11.68
N VAL A 414 15.81 -1.48 -12.15
CA VAL A 414 15.49 -1.83 -13.55
C VAL A 414 13.98 -1.79 -13.82
N GLY A 415 13.18 -2.04 -12.78
CA GLY A 415 11.72 -2.07 -12.84
C GLY A 415 11.03 -0.75 -12.51
N GLN A 416 11.74 0.38 -12.38
CA GLN A 416 11.14 1.64 -11.90
C GLN A 416 9.89 2.06 -12.67
N HIS A 417 9.95 2.07 -14.00
CA HIS A 417 8.80 2.43 -14.82
C HIS A 417 7.70 1.37 -14.82
N PHE A 418 8.08 0.09 -14.72
CA PHE A 418 7.12 -1.01 -14.62
C PHE A 418 6.31 -0.90 -13.32
N ALA A 419 6.99 -0.77 -12.18
CA ALA A 419 6.38 -0.69 -10.86
C ALA A 419 5.45 0.52 -10.74
N MET A 420 5.81 1.69 -11.29
CA MET A 420 4.91 2.85 -11.28
C MET A 420 3.64 2.61 -12.11
N VAL A 421 3.77 2.00 -13.30
CA VAL A 421 2.63 1.71 -14.16
C VAL A 421 1.72 0.61 -13.58
N GLU A 422 2.30 -0.32 -12.84
CA GLU A 422 1.58 -1.33 -12.06
C GLU A 422 0.88 -0.72 -10.84
N MET A 423 1.58 0.04 -9.99
CA MET A 423 1.06 0.51 -8.70
C MET A 423 -0.08 1.53 -8.84
N LYS A 424 -0.04 2.41 -9.86
CA LYS A 424 -1.06 3.46 -10.09
C LYS A 424 -2.49 2.90 -10.19
N PRO A 425 -2.82 1.97 -11.11
CA PRO A 425 -4.16 1.41 -11.17
C PRO A 425 -4.54 0.63 -9.89
N VAL A 426 -3.58 -0.03 -9.23
CA VAL A 426 -3.86 -0.76 -7.98
C VAL A 426 -4.35 0.19 -6.89
N ILE A 427 -3.64 1.30 -6.66
CA ILE A 427 -4.04 2.27 -5.64
C ILE A 427 -5.35 2.97 -6.00
N SER A 428 -5.53 3.37 -7.27
CA SER A 428 -6.76 4.04 -7.72
C SER A 428 -8.00 3.15 -7.59
N GLU A 429 -7.93 1.89 -8.02
CA GLU A 429 -9.09 0.99 -8.00
C GLU A 429 -9.47 0.61 -6.54
N LEU A 430 -8.48 0.32 -5.69
CA LEU A 430 -8.73 0.01 -4.28
C LEU A 430 -9.29 1.22 -3.51
N LEU A 431 -8.75 2.43 -3.73
CA LEU A 431 -9.27 3.64 -3.10
C LEU A 431 -10.67 3.98 -3.61
N ALA A 432 -10.96 3.79 -4.90
CA ALA A 432 -12.29 4.03 -5.43
C ALA A 432 -13.33 3.09 -4.80
N ALA A 433 -12.96 1.82 -4.57
CA ALA A 433 -13.85 0.84 -3.97
C ALA A 433 -14.01 1.02 -2.46
N PHE A 434 -12.93 1.34 -1.74
CA PHE A 434 -12.89 1.31 -0.29
C PHE A 434 -12.18 2.53 0.33
N LYS A 435 -12.69 2.93 1.48
CA LYS A 435 -11.97 3.70 2.50
C LYS A 435 -11.36 2.73 3.50
N PHE A 436 -10.03 2.77 3.64
CA PHE A 436 -9.32 1.94 4.62
C PHE A 436 -9.20 2.64 5.97
N GLU A 437 -9.44 1.91 7.05
CA GLU A 437 -9.29 2.39 8.43
C GLU A 437 -8.47 1.41 9.28
N ARG A 438 -7.60 1.96 10.14
CA ARG A 438 -6.79 1.16 11.09
C ARG A 438 -7.62 0.86 12.33
N ILE A 439 -7.62 -0.39 12.78
CA ILE A 439 -8.40 -0.84 13.96
C ILE A 439 -7.83 -0.22 15.25
N ASN A 440 -6.50 -0.14 15.40
CA ASN A 440 -5.81 0.32 16.61
C ASN A 440 -4.82 1.46 16.30
N ALA A 441 -5.31 2.62 15.84
CA ALA A 441 -4.50 3.79 15.50
C ALA A 441 -3.93 4.50 16.74
N THR A 442 -2.97 3.87 17.42
CA THR A 442 -2.38 4.40 18.67
C THR A 442 -1.15 5.28 18.42
N ASN A 443 -0.39 5.02 17.36
CA ASN A 443 0.81 5.78 16.98
C ASN A 443 0.81 6.09 15.47
N SER A 444 1.49 7.17 15.10
CA SER A 444 1.78 7.54 13.71
C SER A 444 2.49 6.40 12.99
N ILE A 445 2.16 6.17 11.72
CA ILE A 445 2.78 5.13 10.88
C ILE A 445 4.30 5.29 10.79
N ILE A 446 4.78 6.53 10.80
CA ILE A 446 6.22 6.83 10.70
C ILE A 446 7.00 6.37 11.94
N ASP A 447 6.31 6.32 13.08
CA ASP A 447 6.85 5.89 14.38
C ASP A 447 6.63 4.40 14.65
N THR A 448 5.83 3.72 13.83
CA THR A 448 5.59 2.29 13.96
C THR A 448 6.89 1.52 13.82
N LYS A 449 7.12 0.56 14.74
CA LYS A 449 8.28 -0.33 14.67
C LYS A 449 8.24 -1.14 13.39
N THR A 450 9.13 -0.83 12.46
CA THR A 450 9.37 -1.64 11.27
C THR A 450 10.57 -2.53 11.48
N LYS A 451 10.57 -3.72 10.87
CA LYS A 451 11.77 -4.55 10.82
C LYS A 451 12.71 -3.91 9.80
N TRP A 452 13.76 -3.24 10.27
CA TRP A 452 14.74 -2.55 9.44
C TRP A 452 15.73 -3.56 8.85
N ASP A 453 15.36 -4.32 7.84
CA ASP A 453 16.27 -5.28 7.22
C ASP A 453 16.87 -4.74 5.92
N ILE A 454 17.41 -5.62 5.07
CA ILE A 454 17.79 -5.27 3.69
C ILE A 454 16.59 -4.68 2.93
N ALA A 455 15.39 -5.16 3.24
CA ALA A 455 14.13 -4.54 2.84
C ALA A 455 13.28 -4.28 4.08
N GLN A 456 12.76 -3.06 4.24
CA GLN A 456 11.86 -2.69 5.32
C GLN A 456 10.55 -3.46 5.17
N GLN A 457 10.15 -4.17 6.23
CA GLN A 457 8.90 -4.93 6.30
C GLN A 457 8.13 -4.50 7.56
N PRO A 458 6.78 -4.55 7.54
CA PRO A 458 6.03 -4.36 8.77
C PRO A 458 6.38 -5.47 9.75
N LEU A 459 6.52 -5.12 11.04
CA LEU A 459 6.80 -6.11 12.09
C LEU A 459 5.60 -7.07 12.28
N VAL A 460 4.40 -6.52 12.17
CA VAL A 460 3.12 -7.22 12.20
C VAL A 460 2.25 -6.61 11.11
N ASN A 461 1.60 -7.44 10.29
CA ASN A 461 0.63 -6.96 9.31
C ASN A 461 -0.58 -6.39 10.08
N GLU A 462 -0.87 -5.11 9.92
CA GLU A 462 -2.10 -4.52 10.45
C GLU A 462 -3.30 -4.99 9.63
N ILE A 463 -4.30 -5.56 10.30
CA ILE A 463 -5.63 -5.80 9.71
C ILE A 463 -6.36 -4.46 9.62
N LEU A 464 -6.83 -4.13 8.43
CA LEU A 464 -7.55 -2.88 8.15
C LEU A 464 -9.04 -3.16 7.93
N ILE A 465 -9.87 -2.19 8.29
CA ILE A 465 -11.29 -2.17 7.92
C ILE A 465 -11.40 -1.55 6.52
N ALA A 466 -12.12 -2.20 5.61
CA ALA A 466 -12.38 -1.71 4.26
C ALA A 466 -13.84 -1.26 4.11
N LEU A 467 -14.10 0.03 4.31
CA LEU A 467 -15.45 0.60 4.21
C LEU A 467 -15.79 0.92 2.75
N PRO A 468 -16.90 0.42 2.18
CA PRO A 468 -17.29 0.73 0.81
C PRO A 468 -17.64 2.22 0.66
N ARG A 469 -17.30 2.83 -0.48
CA ARG A 469 -17.68 4.23 -0.76
C ARG A 469 -19.03 4.31 -1.46
N LYS A 470 -20.11 4.28 -0.68
CA LYS A 470 -21.48 4.39 -1.20
C LYS A 470 -22.33 5.27 -0.30
N LYS A 471 -23.38 5.86 -0.87
CA LYS A 471 -24.42 6.59 -0.15
C LYS A 471 -25.70 5.76 -0.15
N ILE A 472 -26.06 5.23 1.01
CA ILE A 472 -27.30 4.48 1.21
C ILE A 472 -28.42 5.49 1.49
N VAL A 473 -29.50 5.44 0.72
CA VAL A 473 -30.64 6.34 0.88
C VAL A 473 -31.87 5.53 1.25
N LEU A 474 -32.47 5.83 2.39
CA LEU A 474 -33.73 5.21 2.81
C LEU A 474 -34.89 6.17 2.45
N VAL A 475 -35.79 5.72 1.59
CA VAL A 475 -37.00 6.45 1.18
C VAL A 475 -38.26 5.68 1.60
N GLY A 476 -39.39 6.37 1.64
CA GLY A 476 -40.70 5.78 1.94
C GLY A 476 -41.52 6.61 2.89
N ALA A 477 -42.69 6.11 3.28
CA ALA A 477 -43.65 6.86 4.08
C ALA A 477 -43.14 7.15 5.52
N HIS A 478 -43.79 8.07 6.24
CA HIS A 478 -43.48 8.34 7.65
C HIS A 478 -43.73 7.10 8.55
N SER A 479 -43.03 7.04 9.69
CA SER A 479 -43.15 5.98 10.71
C SER A 479 -42.88 4.53 10.27
N VAL A 480 -42.25 4.31 9.11
CA VAL A 480 -41.89 2.95 8.62
C VAL A 480 -40.56 2.41 9.19
N GLY A 481 -39.94 3.08 10.16
CA GLY A 481 -38.70 2.62 10.81
C GLY A 481 -37.39 3.02 10.09
N LYS A 482 -37.41 3.98 9.16
CA LYS A 482 -36.21 4.48 8.46
C LYS A 482 -35.10 4.93 9.38
N THR A 483 -35.38 5.87 10.29
CA THR A 483 -34.38 6.42 11.22
C THR A 483 -33.80 5.33 12.13
N THR A 484 -34.62 4.36 12.56
CA THR A 484 -34.15 3.21 13.35
C THR A 484 -33.16 2.34 12.55
N LEU A 485 -33.49 2.03 11.29
CA LEU A 485 -32.61 1.27 10.40
C LEU A 485 -31.33 2.06 10.06
N ALA A 486 -31.44 3.36 9.81
CA ALA A 486 -30.30 4.22 9.53
C ALA A 486 -29.32 4.27 10.71
N ASN A 487 -29.81 4.42 11.94
CA ASN A 487 -29.00 4.37 13.15
C ASN A 487 -28.31 3.00 13.32
N LEU A 488 -29.04 1.91 13.06
CA LEU A 488 -28.47 0.55 13.14
C LEU A 488 -27.32 0.38 12.13
N ILE A 489 -27.53 0.76 10.88
CA ILE A 489 -26.51 0.68 9.83
C ILE A 489 -25.31 1.57 10.16
N ALA A 490 -25.55 2.84 10.54
CA ALA A 490 -24.49 3.77 10.92
C ALA A 490 -23.61 3.20 12.04
N SER A 491 -24.23 2.64 13.09
CA SER A 491 -23.50 2.04 14.20
C SER A 491 -22.74 0.77 13.83
N ARG A 492 -23.33 -0.14 13.05
CA ARG A 492 -22.69 -1.41 12.66
C ARG A 492 -21.62 -1.26 11.59
N MET A 493 -21.73 -0.25 10.74
CA MET A 493 -20.87 -0.07 9.58
C MET A 493 -19.91 1.12 9.69
N ASN A 494 -19.89 1.81 10.84
CA ASN A 494 -19.17 3.06 11.01
C ASN A 494 -19.50 4.10 9.90
N ALA A 495 -20.76 4.12 9.45
CA ALA A 495 -21.20 5.00 8.37
C ALA A 495 -21.62 6.38 8.89
N VAL A 496 -21.37 7.41 8.10
CA VAL A 496 -21.79 8.78 8.42
C VAL A 496 -23.31 8.89 8.27
N LEU A 497 -24.02 9.17 9.37
CA LEU A 497 -25.47 9.37 9.36
C LEU A 497 -25.83 10.83 9.04
N ILE A 498 -26.58 11.03 7.95
CA ILE A 498 -27.24 12.30 7.63
C ILE A 498 -28.69 12.21 8.10
N SER A 499 -29.00 12.84 9.24
CA SER A 499 -30.33 12.83 9.83
C SER A 499 -31.21 14.01 9.38
N GLU A 500 -32.52 13.75 9.33
CA GLU A 500 -33.68 14.65 9.17
C GLU A 500 -33.40 16.17 9.10
N THR A 501 -33.50 16.72 7.90
CA THR A 501 -33.39 18.15 7.58
C THR A 501 -34.67 18.94 7.86
N ALA A 502 -35.85 18.30 7.73
CA ALA A 502 -37.16 18.96 7.84
C ALA A 502 -37.42 19.68 9.17
N ARG A 503 -37.11 19.05 10.32
CA ARG A 503 -37.29 19.69 11.64
C ARG A 503 -36.38 20.90 11.83
N THR A 504 -35.16 20.81 11.32
CA THR A 504 -34.18 21.91 11.34
C THR A 504 -34.67 23.08 10.50
N VAL A 505 -35.14 22.82 9.29
CA VAL A 505 -35.72 23.82 8.39
C VAL A 505 -36.98 24.44 8.99
N MET A 506 -37.87 23.64 9.57
CA MET A 506 -39.11 24.11 10.21
C MET A 506 -38.83 25.07 11.36
N LYS A 507 -37.81 24.77 12.18
CA LYS A 507 -37.34 25.65 13.26
C LYS A 507 -36.72 26.94 12.71
N LYS A 508 -35.91 26.87 11.65
CA LYS A 508 -35.32 28.05 10.98
C LYS A 508 -36.38 28.98 10.39
N MET A 509 -37.40 28.43 9.74
CA MET A 509 -38.48 29.19 9.10
C MET A 509 -39.57 29.64 10.09
N LYS A 510 -39.50 29.23 11.37
CA LYS A 510 -40.51 29.50 12.41
C LYS A 510 -41.93 29.08 12.00
N LEU A 511 -42.05 27.93 11.32
CA LEU A 511 -43.32 27.40 10.85
C LEU A 511 -43.90 26.37 11.84
N SER A 512 -45.23 26.36 11.99
CA SER A 512 -45.96 25.30 12.71
C SER A 512 -46.65 24.35 11.74
N PRO A 513 -46.89 23.08 12.10
CA PRO A 513 -47.63 22.14 11.25
C PRO A 513 -49.02 22.64 10.84
N GLU A 514 -49.69 23.41 11.70
CA GLU A 514 -50.99 24.02 11.40
C GLU A 514 -50.91 25.11 10.34
N LEU A 515 -49.85 25.91 10.35
CA LEU A 515 -49.62 26.95 9.35
C LEU A 515 -49.35 26.35 7.96
N LEU A 516 -48.65 25.22 7.89
CA LEU A 516 -48.40 24.50 6.64
C LEU A 516 -49.69 23.96 6.02
N ARG A 517 -50.63 23.47 6.84
CA ARG A 517 -51.95 23.00 6.38
C ARG A 517 -52.84 24.13 5.87
N LYS A 518 -52.72 25.33 6.47
CA LYS A 518 -53.58 26.48 6.14
C LYS A 518 -53.10 27.27 4.92
N TYR A 519 -51.81 27.21 4.58
CA TYR A 519 -51.20 28.00 3.52
C TYR A 519 -50.37 27.13 2.55
N PRO A 520 -50.97 26.64 1.45
CA PRO A 520 -50.30 25.75 0.49
C PRO A 520 -48.98 26.30 -0.07
N GLN A 521 -48.91 27.61 -0.35
CA GLN A 521 -47.67 28.24 -0.84
C GLN A 521 -46.52 28.14 0.18
N LYS A 522 -46.80 28.33 1.48
CA LYS A 522 -45.77 28.16 2.53
C LYS A 522 -45.32 26.72 2.67
N SER A 523 -46.18 25.75 2.33
CA SER A 523 -45.83 24.34 2.27
C SER A 523 -44.87 24.07 1.10
N LEU A 524 -45.11 24.66 -0.07
CA LEU A 524 -44.22 24.55 -1.22
C LEU A 524 -42.83 25.16 -0.92
N ASP A 525 -42.79 26.38 -0.35
CA ASP A 525 -41.55 27.06 0.03
C ASP A 525 -40.76 26.28 1.10
N PHE A 526 -41.49 25.61 2.01
CA PHE A 526 -40.89 24.72 3.01
C PHE A 526 -40.25 23.49 2.38
N GLN A 527 -40.90 22.84 1.40
CA GLN A 527 -40.29 21.71 0.67
C GLN A 527 -39.07 22.13 -0.14
N ALA A 528 -39.11 23.29 -0.81
CA ALA A 528 -37.94 23.85 -1.49
C ALA A 528 -36.75 24.05 -0.54
N SER A 529 -37.01 24.58 0.66
CA SER A 529 -35.99 24.78 1.70
C SER A 529 -35.42 23.46 2.24
N ILE A 530 -36.22 22.39 2.30
CA ILE A 530 -35.75 21.05 2.65
C ILE A 530 -34.78 20.54 1.60
N ILE A 531 -35.14 20.64 0.31
CA ILE A 531 -34.30 20.18 -0.81
C ILE A 531 -32.96 20.90 -0.79
N GLN A 532 -32.95 22.23 -0.68
CA GLN A 532 -31.72 23.02 -0.63
C GLN A 532 -30.83 22.61 0.55
N HIS A 533 -31.40 22.50 1.75
CA HIS A 533 -30.62 22.14 2.94
C HIS A 533 -30.10 20.70 2.90
N GLN A 534 -30.87 19.78 2.29
CA GLN A 534 -30.47 18.40 2.08
C GLN A 534 -29.33 18.32 1.07
N PHE A 535 -29.43 19.03 -0.05
CA PHE A 535 -28.38 19.11 -1.08
C PHE A 535 -27.06 19.62 -0.50
N GLU A 536 -27.09 20.67 0.32
CA GLU A 536 -25.91 21.19 1.02
C GLU A 536 -25.24 20.14 1.92
N LYS A 537 -26.04 19.41 2.73
CA LYS A 537 -25.52 18.37 3.63
C LYS A 537 -24.94 17.18 2.86
N GLU A 538 -25.60 16.76 1.78
CA GLU A 538 -25.13 15.66 0.92
C GLU A 538 -23.81 16.02 0.22
N GLY A 539 -23.62 17.30 -0.13
CA GLY A 539 -22.40 17.82 -0.75
C GLY A 539 -21.19 17.92 0.20
N GLN A 540 -21.41 17.98 1.51
CA GLN A 540 -20.33 18.02 2.51
C GLN A 540 -19.65 16.65 2.69
N ILE A 541 -20.38 15.57 2.42
CA ILE A 541 -19.86 14.21 2.58
C ILE A 541 -19.36 13.72 1.23
N LYS A 542 -18.03 13.69 1.11
CA LYS A 542 -17.30 13.21 -0.06
C LYS A 542 -16.60 11.90 0.30
N HIS A 543 -16.73 10.91 -0.57
CA HIS A 543 -15.98 9.64 -0.51
C HIS A 543 -16.19 8.78 0.73
N GLU A 544 -17.15 9.09 1.60
CA GLU A 544 -17.45 8.30 2.80
C GLU A 544 -18.62 7.34 2.56
N LEU A 545 -18.66 6.24 3.32
CA LEU A 545 -19.88 5.46 3.48
C LEU A 545 -20.88 6.33 4.25
N ALA A 546 -21.97 6.73 3.60
CA ALA A 546 -22.98 7.56 4.22
C ALA A 546 -24.34 6.87 4.19
N ILE A 547 -25.16 7.15 5.20
CA ILE A 547 -26.56 6.76 5.20
C ILE A 547 -27.47 7.96 5.44
N LEU A 548 -28.47 8.07 4.58
CA LEU A 548 -29.46 9.11 4.57
C LEU A 548 -30.79 8.51 4.99
N ASP A 549 -31.36 8.99 6.10
CA ASP A 549 -32.68 8.55 6.54
C ASP A 549 -33.85 9.29 5.83
N ARG A 550 -33.48 10.29 5.01
CA ARG A 550 -34.31 11.14 4.13
C ARG A 550 -33.49 11.65 2.95
N CYS A 551 -34.13 11.91 1.83
CA CYS A 551 -33.52 12.59 0.68
C CYS A 551 -34.46 13.59 0.00
N SER A 552 -33.99 14.27 -1.04
CA SER A 552 -34.80 15.24 -1.79
C SER A 552 -36.05 14.64 -2.42
N LEU A 553 -36.07 13.31 -2.67
CA LEU A 553 -37.27 12.62 -3.16
C LEU A 553 -38.42 12.62 -2.15
N ASP A 554 -38.13 12.58 -0.84
CA ASP A 554 -39.17 12.69 0.21
C ASP A 554 -39.94 14.01 0.08
N ALA A 555 -39.23 15.11 -0.17
CA ALA A 555 -39.82 16.45 -0.29
C ALA A 555 -40.67 16.58 -1.58
N LEU A 556 -40.20 16.00 -2.69
CA LEU A 556 -40.94 15.97 -3.95
C LEU A 556 -42.24 15.16 -3.86
N VAL A 557 -42.19 13.96 -3.26
CA VAL A 557 -43.38 13.12 -3.07
C VAL A 557 -44.38 13.81 -2.15
N TYR A 558 -43.90 14.47 -1.08
CA TYR A 558 -44.76 15.24 -0.19
C TYR A 558 -45.41 16.42 -0.92
N ALA A 559 -44.64 17.19 -1.70
CA ALA A 559 -45.17 18.31 -2.48
C ALA A 559 -46.20 17.85 -3.52
N LYS A 560 -45.92 16.79 -4.29
CA LYS A 560 -46.86 16.17 -5.23
C LYS A 560 -48.17 15.72 -4.57
N THR A 561 -48.15 15.42 -3.27
CA THR A 561 -49.31 14.93 -2.54
C THR A 561 -50.16 16.05 -1.94
N PHE A 562 -49.53 17.13 -1.47
CA PHE A 562 -50.23 18.14 -0.66
C PHE A 562 -50.12 19.58 -1.17
N CYS A 563 -49.30 19.85 -2.20
CA CYS A 563 -49.06 21.21 -2.70
C CYS A 563 -49.56 21.36 -4.15
N GLU A 564 -50.24 22.47 -4.43
CA GLU A 564 -50.49 22.90 -5.81
C GLU A 564 -49.19 23.40 -6.45
N LYS A 565 -49.04 23.22 -7.78
CA LYS A 565 -47.87 23.67 -8.55
C LYS A 565 -46.54 23.09 -8.05
N TRP A 566 -46.56 21.87 -7.51
CA TRP A 566 -45.37 21.16 -7.02
C TRP A 566 -44.30 20.99 -8.10
N GLU A 567 -44.69 21.01 -9.38
CA GLU A 567 -43.82 20.92 -10.55
C GLU A 567 -42.74 22.01 -10.54
N LYS A 568 -42.98 23.16 -9.90
CA LYS A 568 -41.96 24.21 -9.71
C LYS A 568 -40.72 23.73 -8.96
N LEU A 569 -40.86 22.74 -8.08
CA LEU A 569 -39.70 22.17 -7.39
C LEU A 569 -38.78 21.41 -8.35
N LEU A 570 -39.31 20.90 -9.47
CA LEU A 570 -38.52 20.21 -10.50
C LEU A 570 -37.65 21.17 -11.31
N GLU A 571 -38.01 22.46 -11.34
CA GLU A 571 -37.24 23.51 -12.02
C GLU A 571 -36.06 24.02 -11.18
N MET A 572 -35.99 23.63 -9.89
CA MET A 572 -34.90 24.04 -9.01
C MET A 572 -33.59 23.34 -9.42
N PRO A 573 -32.46 24.07 -9.55
CA PRO A 573 -31.17 23.49 -9.87
C PRO A 573 -30.75 22.36 -8.92
N GLU A 574 -31.01 22.52 -7.62
CA GLU A 574 -30.70 21.54 -6.58
C GLU A 574 -31.49 20.24 -6.79
N THR A 575 -32.77 20.35 -7.17
CA THR A 575 -33.61 19.19 -7.47
C THR A 575 -33.09 18.43 -8.68
N CYS A 576 -32.79 19.14 -9.78
CA CYS A 576 -32.24 18.52 -10.98
C CYS A 576 -30.93 17.77 -10.66
N GLN A 577 -30.03 18.40 -9.91
CA GLN A 577 -28.75 17.80 -9.53
C GLN A 577 -28.92 16.59 -8.60
N CYS A 578 -29.82 16.65 -7.62
CA CYS A 578 -30.15 15.50 -6.76
C CYS A 578 -30.67 14.32 -7.58
N ILE A 579 -31.59 14.55 -8.52
CA ILE A 579 -32.12 13.49 -9.38
C ILE A 579 -31.00 12.86 -10.22
N GLU A 580 -30.13 13.68 -10.82
CA GLU A 580 -28.96 13.18 -11.57
C GLU A 580 -27.98 12.39 -10.69
N HIS A 581 -27.76 12.81 -9.44
CA HIS A 581 -26.96 12.05 -8.48
C HIS A 581 -27.59 10.69 -8.17
N TYR A 582 -28.90 10.65 -7.93
CA TYR A 582 -29.64 9.41 -7.64
C TYR A 582 -29.72 8.47 -8.84
N LYS A 583 -29.72 9.00 -10.07
CA LYS A 583 -29.61 8.21 -11.31
C LYS A 583 -28.24 7.53 -11.44
N LYS A 584 -27.16 8.16 -10.96
CA LYS A 584 -25.83 7.55 -10.91
C LYS A 584 -25.80 6.46 -9.83
N SER A 585 -26.29 5.28 -10.19
CA SER A 585 -26.39 4.11 -9.30
C SER A 585 -25.07 3.64 -8.72
N ASP A 586 -23.94 4.08 -9.29
CA ASP A 586 -22.62 3.69 -8.82
C ASP A 586 -22.23 4.39 -7.52
N ASP A 587 -22.84 5.53 -7.17
CA ASP A 587 -22.56 6.22 -5.90
C ASP A 587 -23.70 6.05 -4.88
N TYR A 588 -24.95 5.96 -5.34
CA TYR A 588 -26.14 5.90 -4.50
C TYR A 588 -26.86 4.55 -4.60
N ILE A 589 -27.26 4.01 -3.45
CA ILE A 589 -28.12 2.83 -3.35
C ILE A 589 -29.38 3.24 -2.60
N ILE A 590 -30.51 3.17 -3.28
CA ILE A 590 -31.79 3.67 -2.76
C ILE A 590 -32.67 2.50 -2.34
N PHE A 591 -33.17 2.53 -1.10
CA PHE A 591 -34.09 1.55 -0.55
C PHE A 591 -35.43 2.20 -0.22
N LEU A 592 -36.49 1.73 -0.86
CA LEU A 592 -37.87 2.05 -0.49
C LEU A 592 -38.33 1.09 0.61
N ILE A 593 -38.65 1.63 1.78
CA ILE A 593 -39.23 0.85 2.88
C ILE A 593 -40.75 0.92 2.78
N GLU A 594 -41.38 -0.23 2.54
CA GLU A 594 -42.84 -0.31 2.49
C GLU A 594 -43.46 -0.23 3.89
N PRO A 595 -44.60 0.47 4.04
CA PRO A 595 -45.32 0.55 5.30
C PRO A 595 -45.94 -0.82 5.62
N GLN A 596 -45.76 -1.25 6.87
CA GLN A 596 -46.40 -2.43 7.43
C GLN A 596 -47.36 -1.99 8.53
N MET A 597 -48.58 -2.57 8.56
CA MET A 597 -49.65 -2.14 9.48
C MET A 597 -49.25 -2.17 10.97
N THR A 598 -48.38 -3.09 11.36
CA THR A 598 -47.92 -3.27 12.75
C THR A 598 -46.92 -2.20 13.22
N CYS A 599 -46.33 -1.41 12.30
CA CYS A 599 -45.29 -0.44 12.61
C CYS A 599 -45.76 1.03 12.64
N LEU A 600 -46.97 1.31 12.15
CA LEU A 600 -47.52 2.67 12.10
C LEU A 600 -47.86 3.15 13.51
N LYS A 601 -47.02 4.05 14.05
CA LYS A 601 -47.29 4.80 15.29
C LYS A 601 -47.42 6.29 14.96
N ASP A 602 -48.47 6.90 15.51
CA ASP A 602 -48.67 8.35 15.47
C ASP A 602 -47.55 9.03 16.30
N ASP A 603 -46.81 9.94 15.66
CA ASP A 603 -45.71 10.67 16.32
C ASP A 603 -46.14 12.03 16.89
N GLY A 604 -47.43 12.39 16.75
CA GLY A 604 -48.01 13.62 17.29
C GLY A 604 -47.52 14.91 16.63
N VAL A 605 -46.67 14.81 15.60
CA VAL A 605 -46.04 15.97 14.95
C VAL A 605 -46.47 16.11 13.49
N ARG A 606 -46.79 15.00 12.80
CA ARG A 606 -47.05 14.99 11.35
C ARG A 606 -48.42 14.40 11.01
N MET A 607 -49.02 14.84 9.88
CA MET A 607 -50.32 14.34 9.42
C MET A 607 -50.24 12.86 9.10
N MET A 608 -50.97 12.02 9.84
CA MET A 608 -51.23 10.64 9.47
C MET A 608 -52.60 10.56 8.77
N SER A 609 -52.67 9.92 7.60
CA SER A 609 -53.98 9.54 7.08
C SER A 609 -54.59 8.48 8.00
N LYS A 610 -55.93 8.57 8.17
CA LYS A 610 -56.73 7.58 8.90
C LYS A 610 -56.97 6.32 8.08
N ASP A 611 -56.69 6.34 6.77
CA ASP A 611 -56.91 5.24 5.83
C ASP A 611 -55.59 4.61 5.38
N TYR A 612 -55.53 3.28 5.33
CA TYR A 612 -54.35 2.52 4.91
C TYR A 612 -54.07 2.71 3.41
N ASP A 613 -55.11 2.88 2.60
CA ASP A 613 -54.97 3.07 1.16
C ASP A 613 -54.20 4.36 0.81
N ASP A 614 -54.32 5.40 1.64
CA ASP A 614 -53.53 6.63 1.51
C ASP A 614 -52.04 6.41 1.78
N TRP A 615 -51.69 5.54 2.74
CA TRP A 615 -50.30 5.20 3.05
C TRP A 615 -49.66 4.32 1.98
N LYS A 616 -50.43 3.38 1.42
CA LYS A 616 -50.01 2.60 0.27
C LYS A 616 -49.82 3.49 -0.96
N ALA A 617 -50.70 4.47 -1.16
CA ALA A 617 -50.57 5.48 -2.22
C ALA A 617 -49.27 6.31 -2.08
N PHE A 618 -48.76 6.54 -0.86
CA PHE A 618 -47.45 7.19 -0.68
C PHE A 618 -46.30 6.37 -1.27
N SER A 619 -46.25 5.07 -0.99
CA SER A 619 -45.23 4.17 -1.54
C SER A 619 -45.30 4.10 -3.07
N GLU A 620 -46.52 4.02 -3.62
CA GLU A 620 -46.71 4.03 -5.08
C GLU A 620 -46.25 5.36 -5.70
N ARG A 621 -46.50 6.50 -5.05
CA ARG A 621 -45.97 7.80 -5.52
C ARG A 621 -44.43 7.87 -5.52
N PHE A 622 -43.76 7.25 -4.54
CA PHE A 622 -42.30 7.11 -4.58
C PHE A 622 -41.86 6.29 -5.79
N LYS A 623 -42.51 5.15 -6.04
CA LYS A 623 -42.24 4.31 -7.22
C LYS A 623 -42.47 5.09 -8.52
N ASP A 624 -43.56 5.83 -8.63
CA ASP A 624 -43.87 6.65 -9.80
C ASP A 624 -42.78 7.68 -10.10
N ILE A 625 -42.33 8.44 -9.09
CA ILE A 625 -41.28 9.45 -9.29
C ILE A 625 -39.95 8.78 -9.64
N MET A 626 -39.56 7.72 -8.93
CA MET A 626 -38.30 7.03 -9.23
C MET A 626 -38.32 6.40 -10.64
N ASN A 627 -39.43 5.77 -11.04
CA ASN A 627 -39.60 5.21 -12.38
C ASN A 627 -39.61 6.28 -13.46
N LEU A 628 -40.28 7.42 -13.22
CA LEU A 628 -40.32 8.55 -14.15
C LEU A 628 -38.92 9.09 -14.48
N TYR A 629 -38.01 9.08 -13.50
CA TYR A 629 -36.64 9.53 -13.65
C TYR A 629 -35.62 8.39 -13.79
N GLU A 630 -36.08 7.15 -14.04
CA GLU A 630 -35.21 5.98 -14.23
C GLU A 630 -34.22 5.75 -13.07
N ILE A 631 -34.60 6.16 -11.86
CA ILE A 631 -33.81 5.97 -10.65
C ILE A 631 -33.96 4.51 -10.21
N LYS A 632 -32.84 3.79 -10.11
CA LYS A 632 -32.82 2.42 -9.60
C LYS A 632 -33.02 2.40 -8.09
N PHE A 633 -33.88 1.51 -7.61
CA PHE A 633 -34.15 1.33 -6.18
C PHE A 633 -34.42 -0.13 -5.82
N HIS A 634 -34.31 -0.44 -4.54
CA HIS A 634 -34.63 -1.75 -3.95
C HIS A 634 -35.79 -1.61 -2.97
N VAL A 635 -36.67 -2.60 -2.93
CA VAL A 635 -37.82 -2.59 -2.00
C VAL A 635 -37.49 -3.43 -0.77
N LEU A 636 -37.71 -2.86 0.42
CA LEU A 636 -37.59 -3.54 1.71
C LEU A 636 -38.99 -3.74 2.28
N GLU A 637 -39.43 -5.00 2.30
CA GLU A 637 -40.78 -5.38 2.72
C GLU A 637 -40.78 -5.96 4.15
N GLU A 638 -39.64 -6.38 4.68
CA GLU A 638 -39.59 -7.12 5.94
C GLU A 638 -40.00 -6.29 7.15
N LEU A 639 -40.55 -6.96 8.15
CA LEU A 639 -40.84 -6.38 9.47
C LEU A 639 -39.60 -6.32 10.37
N ASP A 640 -38.77 -7.36 10.33
CA ASP A 640 -37.63 -7.50 11.22
C ASP A 640 -36.49 -6.54 10.83
N LEU A 641 -36.00 -5.80 11.82
CA LEU A 641 -34.95 -4.80 11.63
C LEU A 641 -33.60 -5.43 11.22
N ASN A 642 -33.27 -6.62 11.73
CA ASN A 642 -32.02 -7.31 11.37
C ASN A 642 -32.11 -7.90 9.95
N MET A 643 -33.28 -8.35 9.51
CA MET A 643 -33.51 -8.78 8.13
C MET A 643 -33.36 -7.60 7.16
N ARG A 644 -33.94 -6.44 7.48
CA ARG A 644 -33.73 -5.21 6.70
C ARG A 644 -32.26 -4.82 6.62
N PHE A 645 -31.55 -4.84 7.75
CA PHE A 645 -30.11 -4.59 7.78
C PHE A 645 -29.37 -5.58 6.88
N THR A 646 -29.66 -6.87 6.99
CA THR A 646 -29.01 -7.92 6.20
C THR A 646 -29.25 -7.74 4.71
N LYS A 647 -30.47 -7.37 4.29
CA LYS A 647 -30.73 -7.03 2.88
C LYS A 647 -29.94 -5.82 2.40
N VAL A 648 -29.97 -4.72 3.16
CA VAL A 648 -29.20 -3.51 2.81
C VAL A 648 -27.71 -3.85 2.68
N PHE A 649 -27.19 -4.62 3.64
CA PHE A 649 -25.81 -5.07 3.67
C PHE A 649 -25.47 -5.94 2.44
N GLN A 650 -26.29 -6.94 2.12
CA GLN A 650 -26.08 -7.79 0.95
C GLN A 650 -26.09 -7.00 -0.36
N THR A 651 -27.06 -6.09 -0.54
CA THR A 651 -27.14 -5.24 -1.73
C THR A 651 -25.93 -4.31 -1.86
N LEU A 652 -25.42 -3.77 -0.75
CA LEU A 652 -24.23 -2.91 -0.75
C LEU A 652 -22.98 -3.61 -1.29
N PHE A 653 -22.85 -4.92 -1.06
CA PHE A 653 -21.70 -5.71 -1.50
C PHE A 653 -21.96 -6.53 -2.78
N ASP A 654 -23.18 -6.53 -3.32
CA ASP A 654 -23.53 -7.16 -4.61
C ASP A 654 -23.28 -6.23 -5.81
N LEU A 655 -23.34 -4.92 -5.59
CA LEU A 655 -23.01 -3.85 -6.56
C LEU A 655 -21.53 -3.46 -6.44
#